data_AF-A0AAE1H3Y3-F1
#
_entry.id   AF-A0AAE1H3Y3-F1
#
_cell.length_a   1.000
_cell.length_b   1.000
_cell.length_c   1.000
_cell.angle_alpha   90.00
_cell.angle_beta   90.00
_cell.angle_gamma   90.00
#
_symmetry.space_group_name_H-M   'P 1'
#
loop_
_entity.id
_entity.type
_entity.pdbx_description
1 polymer ?
#
loop_
_entity_poly.entity_id
_entity_poly.type
_entity_poly.pdbx_seq_one_letter_code
_entity_poly.pdbx_strand_id
1 'polypeptide(L)'
;MSVIRTLSASESNEQRDREKAKLEKEYKRSDQRLDELISLHHNDLTQVMQAIKGAQVPSDDFDLSEDFDTTNPQMNPEHFIAVLIECLAVLGKIPEAVESLKVQMQSELLGVVSRTTRALLDGLVLQVPISTATGPSLLPAPVLPNGSITPSQVFNGDVKQKRLDGSYISNNQPNHPLPELLYTLLDQFRRIADGHQFVLKRLSHTCEKYNLKNIRLYEISDIWSMVQAVMQLVLNDYLDIQNTAADNQQSTASFSEPSCDISFYFSRRKIQRPKKMPLFKFEHSLSIANGTILPDNSDFKMHSDGRLQRDKLLICPSDPHNITLIFIPITKFIEEIEMATNCKIGVPCTLNAFLADYIKEVFLGRYQSKMSSTIEMVTKSPEAWRATITPEQMKEMRRTRPLLQSTVLVESCVKDLHQLIMALPVYTEHFLSIVTNLLRTYRENCQAAYRGKVQPESEDKRIFSAAFLKDEDISRFIKSLPNWANLQAQKAIHLLRQKRRALHREETTDEESPEDIRQRNEKEAEILASALGEGGVSHHEIISDVKHLRSLALLQESMEWFACCIYTFASELPRISPTQPVVRVMSEVSPAAQNGTVEGLQQLAKEFEDLADTCLLVLHLEVRVQCFHYLLPKVKDYGRLADCGMDSQEPDPKVLELTRALTSCDEALTNILQPLKCRYVFEGLGHFMSKILMSVAQYIDKIDEGGIQKMCRNIFTLQQTLTNITMTREVALDHARHYYELFYLTPEEILSGVVEKGPQFSELEYMNAFQLVHRSYPDQDVTALNGYMSRLSDILGEVGVTV
;
A
#
# COMPACT_ATOMS: atom_id res chain seq x y z
N MET A 1 56.97 1.06 -7.60
CA MET A 1 56.35 -0.03 -8.38
C MET A 1 56.82 -0.17 -9.85
N SER A 2 57.52 0.80 -10.46
CA SER A 2 57.98 0.69 -11.86
C SER A 2 59.13 -0.33 -12.06
N VAL A 3 60.10 -0.40 -11.13
CA VAL A 3 61.29 -1.27 -11.23
C VAL A 3 60.95 -2.77 -11.27
N ILE A 4 59.94 -3.19 -10.51
CA ILE A 4 59.48 -4.58 -10.46
C ILE A 4 58.79 -4.97 -11.77
N ARG A 5 58.12 -4.03 -12.46
CA ARG A 5 57.49 -4.26 -13.77
C ARG A 5 58.52 -4.42 -14.90
N THR A 6 59.62 -3.67 -14.87
CA THR A 6 60.66 -3.75 -15.91
C THR A 6 61.35 -5.11 -15.90
N LEU A 7 61.76 -5.58 -14.71
CA LEU A 7 62.42 -6.88 -14.56
C LEU A 7 61.48 -8.07 -14.83
N SER A 8 60.16 -7.91 -14.70
CA SER A 8 59.17 -8.97 -14.98
C SER A 8 58.67 -8.99 -16.42
N ALA A 9 58.92 -7.95 -17.21
CA ALA A 9 58.54 -7.85 -18.63
C ALA A 9 59.65 -8.34 -19.60
N SER A 10 60.83 -8.70 -19.08
CA SER A 10 61.97 -9.15 -19.88
C SER A 10 61.88 -10.64 -20.23
N GLU A 11 61.73 -10.96 -21.53
CA GLU A 11 61.48 -12.32 -22.05
C GLU A 11 62.66 -13.31 -21.94
N SER A 12 63.89 -12.83 -21.65
CA SER A 12 65.10 -13.67 -21.57
C SER A 12 65.90 -13.45 -20.28
N ASN A 13 66.54 -14.52 -19.77
CA ASN A 13 67.43 -14.48 -18.59
C ASN A 13 68.58 -13.47 -18.78
N GLU A 14 69.18 -13.41 -19.97
CA GLU A 14 70.29 -12.48 -20.26
C GLU A 14 69.83 -11.01 -20.27
N GLN A 15 68.58 -10.76 -20.67
CA GLN A 15 68.03 -9.41 -20.71
C GLN A 15 67.71 -8.91 -19.30
N ARG A 16 67.19 -9.78 -18.42
CA ARG A 16 67.03 -9.49 -16.99
C ARG A 16 68.34 -9.17 -16.29
N ASP A 17 69.41 -9.90 -16.60
CA ASP A 17 70.72 -9.65 -15.98
C ASP A 17 71.32 -8.31 -16.45
N ARG A 18 71.13 -7.92 -17.71
CA ARG A 18 71.52 -6.58 -18.21
C ARG A 18 70.71 -5.46 -17.58
N GLU A 19 69.40 -5.62 -17.42
CA GLU A 19 68.55 -4.63 -16.77
C GLU A 19 68.88 -4.49 -15.28
N LYS A 20 69.12 -5.61 -14.59
CA LYS A 20 69.56 -5.62 -13.19
C LYS A 20 70.89 -4.87 -13.01
N ALA A 21 71.88 -5.15 -13.85
CA ALA A 21 73.16 -4.44 -13.81
C ALA A 21 73.01 -2.94 -14.10
N LYS A 22 72.11 -2.55 -15.01
CA LYS A 22 71.80 -1.15 -15.31
C LYS A 22 71.13 -0.45 -14.11
N LEU A 23 70.15 -1.09 -13.48
CA LEU A 23 69.47 -0.59 -12.29
C LEU A 23 70.41 -0.45 -11.10
N GLU A 24 71.32 -1.40 -10.89
CA GLU A 24 72.30 -1.34 -9.80
C GLU A 24 73.30 -0.18 -10.01
N LYS A 25 73.66 0.09 -11.26
CA LYS A 25 74.50 1.24 -11.62
C LYS A 25 73.77 2.57 -11.43
N GLU A 26 72.51 2.65 -11.82
CA GLU A 26 71.67 3.85 -11.61
C GLU A 26 71.42 4.10 -10.11
N TYR A 27 71.19 3.04 -9.33
CA TYR A 27 71.04 3.12 -7.88
C TYR A 27 72.30 3.68 -7.23
N LYS A 28 73.48 3.11 -7.53
CA LYS A 28 74.76 3.65 -7.03
C LYS A 28 74.98 5.11 -7.42
N ARG A 29 74.56 5.51 -8.62
CA ARG A 29 74.67 6.90 -9.07
C ARG A 29 73.71 7.82 -8.33
N SER A 30 72.49 7.36 -8.04
CA SER A 30 71.52 8.10 -7.24
C SER A 30 71.97 8.23 -5.79
N ASP A 31 72.58 7.19 -5.25
CA ASP A 31 73.11 7.13 -3.88
C ASP A 31 74.29 8.10 -3.72
N GLN A 32 75.25 8.06 -4.65
CA GLN A 32 76.34 9.05 -4.71
C GLN A 32 75.84 10.48 -4.86
N ARG A 33 74.80 10.70 -5.68
CA ARG A 33 74.20 12.02 -5.84
C ARG A 33 73.45 12.48 -4.58
N LEU A 34 72.87 11.55 -3.83
CA LEU A 34 72.26 11.84 -2.54
C LEU A 34 73.34 12.23 -1.52
N ASP A 35 74.45 11.50 -1.45
CA ASP A 35 75.60 11.84 -0.61
C ASP A 35 76.19 13.21 -0.97
N GLU A 36 76.32 13.51 -2.27
CA GLU A 36 76.76 14.83 -2.75
C GLU A 36 75.78 15.94 -2.33
N LEU A 37 74.46 15.72 -2.43
CA LEU A 37 73.45 16.69 -2.01
C LEU A 37 73.42 16.89 -0.49
N ILE A 38 73.57 15.80 0.28
CA ILE A 38 73.68 15.85 1.74
C ILE A 38 74.95 16.59 2.15
N SER A 39 76.06 16.37 1.45
CA SER A 39 77.31 17.11 1.67
C SER A 39 77.17 18.59 1.30
N LEU A 40 76.48 18.92 0.20
CA LEU A 40 76.31 20.29 -0.27
C LEU A 40 75.42 21.11 0.68
N HIS A 41 74.35 20.49 1.18
CA HIS A 41 73.40 21.11 2.10
C HIS A 41 73.65 20.75 3.57
N HIS A 42 74.83 20.21 3.90
CA HIS A 42 75.14 19.77 5.27
C HIS A 42 75.03 20.93 6.26
N ASN A 43 75.46 22.12 5.87
CA ASN A 43 75.42 23.31 6.71
C ASN A 43 73.98 23.82 6.91
N ASP A 44 73.14 23.76 5.87
CA ASP A 44 71.71 24.10 5.95
C ASP A 44 70.98 23.09 6.86
N LEU A 45 71.28 21.79 6.71
CA LEU A 45 70.75 20.72 7.55
C LEU A 45 71.16 20.91 9.01
N THR A 46 72.42 21.29 9.24
CA THR A 46 72.98 21.54 10.58
C THR A 46 72.39 22.82 11.19
N GLN A 47 72.14 23.86 10.40
CA GLN A 47 71.43 25.06 10.84
C GLN A 47 69.97 24.77 11.19
N VAL A 48 69.27 23.96 10.40
CA VAL A 48 67.91 23.50 10.74
C VAL A 48 67.95 22.69 12.04
N MET A 49 68.89 21.75 12.19
CA MET A 49 69.05 20.97 13.41
C MET A 49 69.45 21.81 14.64
N GLN A 50 70.25 22.88 14.47
CA GLN A 50 70.61 23.80 15.54
C GLN A 50 69.49 24.79 15.89
N ALA A 51 68.72 25.25 14.89
CA ALA A 51 67.54 26.07 15.11
C ALA A 51 66.46 25.30 15.88
N ILE A 52 66.32 24.00 15.61
CA ILE A 52 65.47 23.08 16.37
C ILE A 52 65.98 22.92 17.81
N LYS A 53 67.30 22.77 18.03
CA LYS A 53 67.90 22.67 19.37
C LYS A 53 67.92 23.97 20.19
N GLY A 54 67.86 25.14 19.56
CA GLY A 54 68.04 26.45 20.20
C GLY A 54 66.78 27.09 20.78
N ALA A 55 65.60 26.52 20.54
CA ALA A 55 64.33 27.07 21.03
C ALA A 55 63.97 26.50 22.42
N GLN A 56 64.66 26.97 23.47
CA GLN A 56 64.19 26.80 24.85
C GLN A 56 63.76 28.17 25.43
N VAL A 57 62.51 28.23 25.94
CA VAL A 57 61.88 29.12 26.96
C VAL A 57 60.41 29.45 26.57
N PRO A 58 59.40 29.48 27.48
CA PRO A 58 59.11 28.67 28.65
C PRO A 58 57.73 27.93 28.55
N SER A 59 57.55 26.95 29.44
CA SER A 59 56.34 26.16 29.78
C SER A 59 54.97 26.63 29.25
N ASP A 60 54.42 25.87 28.31
CA ASP A 60 52.99 25.61 28.10
C ASP A 60 52.86 24.18 27.51
N ASP A 61 51.70 23.52 27.70
CA ASP A 61 51.36 22.10 27.43
C ASP A 61 51.58 21.55 25.99
N PHE A 62 52.39 22.22 25.17
CA PHE A 62 52.65 21.93 23.76
C PHE A 62 54.10 21.53 23.44
N ASP A 63 54.92 21.20 24.44
CA ASP A 63 56.31 20.79 24.25
C ASP A 63 56.41 19.40 23.59
N LEU A 64 56.97 19.35 22.38
CA LEU A 64 57.28 18.09 21.68
C LEU A 64 58.65 17.59 22.20
N SER A 65 58.65 16.59 23.09
CA SER A 65 59.89 15.91 23.45
C SER A 65 60.46 15.15 22.25
N GLU A 66 61.71 15.40 21.89
CA GLU A 66 62.46 14.68 20.84
C GLU A 66 62.80 13.24 21.29
N ASP A 67 61.81 12.35 21.38
CA ASP A 67 62.05 10.92 21.51
C ASP A 67 62.25 10.30 20.12
N PHE A 68 63.50 10.33 19.64
CA PHE A 68 63.93 9.71 18.37
C PHE A 68 63.67 8.18 18.29
N ASP A 69 63.34 7.53 19.41
CA ASP A 69 62.99 6.11 19.50
C ASP A 69 61.50 5.81 19.22
N THR A 70 60.63 6.83 19.10
CA THR A 70 59.25 6.66 18.63
C THR A 70 59.15 6.70 17.11
N THR A 71 59.98 5.91 16.43
CA THR A 71 60.14 5.90 14.97
C THR A 71 58.99 5.23 14.20
N ASN A 72 57.89 4.87 14.86
CA ASN A 72 56.76 4.24 14.20
C ASN A 72 55.62 5.26 13.98
N PRO A 73 55.46 5.84 12.77
CA PRO A 73 54.40 6.82 12.46
C PRO A 73 52.96 6.31 12.69
N GLN A 74 52.80 5.01 12.96
CA GLN A 74 51.53 4.39 13.35
C GLN A 74 51.20 4.48 14.84
N MET A 75 52.17 4.76 15.73
CA MET A 75 51.98 4.74 17.18
C MET A 75 51.53 6.10 17.76
N ASN A 76 51.98 7.22 17.19
CA ASN A 76 51.56 8.58 17.59
C ASN A 76 51.50 9.53 16.37
N PRO A 77 50.45 9.44 15.53
CA PRO A 77 50.34 10.24 14.31
C PRO A 77 50.25 11.75 14.60
N GLU A 78 49.64 12.14 15.72
CA GLU A 78 49.51 13.54 16.14
C GLU A 78 50.87 14.20 16.42
N HIS A 79 51.76 13.48 17.11
CA HIS A 79 53.11 13.96 17.40
C HIS A 79 53.93 14.13 16.10
N PHE A 80 53.86 13.14 15.20
CA PHE A 80 54.56 13.19 13.92
C PHE A 80 54.07 14.34 13.02
N ILE A 81 52.76 14.56 12.96
CA ILE A 81 52.16 15.69 12.22
C ILE A 81 52.65 17.03 12.80
N ALA A 82 52.72 17.15 14.13
CA ALA A 82 53.20 18.37 14.77
C ALA A 82 54.68 18.65 14.42
N VAL A 83 55.54 17.63 14.42
CA VAL A 83 56.94 17.75 13.97
C VAL A 83 57.03 18.17 12.50
N LEU A 84 56.24 17.56 11.61
CA LEU A 84 56.22 17.93 10.19
C LEU A 84 55.81 19.39 9.97
N ILE A 85 54.80 19.87 10.71
CA ILE A 85 54.34 21.26 10.65
C ILE A 85 55.45 22.22 11.10
N GLU A 86 56.16 21.90 12.19
CA GLU A 86 57.32 22.69 12.64
C GLU A 86 58.45 22.69 11.60
N CYS A 87 58.75 21.56 10.97
CA CYS A 87 59.74 21.51 9.87
C CYS A 87 59.32 22.38 8.68
N LEU A 88 58.04 22.33 8.28
CA LEU A 88 57.51 23.16 7.19
C LEU A 88 57.55 24.66 7.53
N ALA A 89 57.42 25.01 8.81
CA ALA A 89 57.56 26.38 9.31
C ALA A 89 58.99 26.90 9.15
N VAL A 90 59.97 26.12 9.62
CA VAL A 90 61.40 26.46 9.52
C VAL A 90 61.84 26.60 8.07
N LEU A 91 61.29 25.77 7.17
CA LEU A 91 61.57 25.81 5.73
C LEU A 91 60.81 26.91 4.97
N GLY A 92 59.92 27.67 5.62
CA GLY A 92 59.11 28.70 4.97
C GLY A 92 58.07 28.17 3.97
N LYS A 93 57.77 26.86 3.99
CA LYS A 93 56.90 26.17 3.02
C LYS A 93 55.46 25.97 3.47
N ILE A 94 55.05 26.56 4.60
CA ILE A 94 53.66 26.51 5.08
C ILE A 94 52.65 26.96 4.01
N PRO A 95 52.84 28.08 3.28
CA PRO A 95 51.86 28.52 2.28
C PRO A 95 51.66 27.51 1.14
N GLU A 96 52.75 26.92 0.63
CA GLU A 96 52.72 25.90 -0.42
C GLU A 96 52.02 24.62 0.08
N ALA A 97 52.29 24.22 1.32
CA ALA A 97 51.68 23.04 1.93
C ALA A 97 50.16 23.22 2.15
N VAL A 98 49.74 24.38 2.65
CA VAL A 98 48.32 24.74 2.84
C VAL A 98 47.58 24.73 1.50
N GLU A 99 48.17 25.28 0.45
CA GLU A 99 47.55 25.29 -0.87
C GLU A 99 47.49 23.90 -1.50
N SER A 100 48.54 23.08 -1.34
CA SER A 100 48.53 21.68 -1.75
C SER A 100 47.44 20.88 -1.04
N LEU A 101 47.24 21.09 0.27
CA LEU A 101 46.17 20.44 1.03
C LEU A 101 44.79 20.83 0.49
N LYS A 102 44.54 22.11 0.18
CA LYS A 102 43.27 22.58 -0.39
C LYS A 102 42.97 21.92 -1.73
N VAL A 103 43.95 21.87 -2.64
CA VAL A 103 43.76 21.31 -4.00
C VAL A 103 43.56 19.79 -3.99
N GLN A 104 44.24 19.07 -3.11
CA GLN A 104 44.21 17.60 -3.07
C GLN A 104 43.06 17.02 -2.24
N MET A 105 42.43 17.82 -1.37
CA MET A 105 41.42 17.37 -0.41
C MET A 105 40.28 16.56 -1.05
N GLN A 106 39.67 17.10 -2.10
CA GLN A 106 38.54 16.44 -2.77
C GLN A 106 38.97 15.12 -3.43
N SER A 107 40.14 15.08 -4.07
CA SER A 107 40.65 13.86 -4.71
C SER A 107 40.99 12.76 -3.70
N GLU A 108 41.52 13.11 -2.53
CA GLU A 108 41.83 12.16 -1.48
C GLU A 108 40.57 11.61 -0.81
N LEU A 109 39.56 12.46 -0.56
CA LEU A 109 38.24 12.03 -0.08
C LEU A 109 37.57 11.05 -1.06
N LEU A 110 37.63 11.33 -2.37
CA LEU A 110 37.16 10.38 -3.40
C LEU A 110 38.01 9.09 -3.44
N GLY A 111 39.30 9.19 -3.14
CA GLY A 111 40.20 8.06 -2.96
C GLY A 111 39.78 7.17 -1.80
N VAL A 112 39.38 7.76 -0.66
CA VAL A 112 38.81 7.06 0.49
C VAL A 112 37.55 6.30 0.08
N VAL A 113 36.60 6.95 -0.60
CA VAL A 113 35.38 6.30 -1.11
C VAL A 113 35.73 5.08 -1.97
N SER A 114 36.65 5.24 -2.91
CA SER A 114 37.05 4.17 -3.83
C SER A 114 37.73 2.99 -3.12
N ARG A 115 38.58 3.27 -2.13
CA ARG A 115 39.27 2.24 -1.33
C ARG A 115 38.29 1.48 -0.44
N THR A 116 37.40 2.18 0.25
CA THR A 116 36.41 1.58 1.14
C THR A 116 35.40 0.75 0.35
N THR A 117 34.95 1.26 -0.81
CA THR A 117 34.08 0.51 -1.73
C THR A 117 34.74 -0.80 -2.18
N ARG A 118 36.00 -0.74 -2.61
CA ARG A 118 36.76 -1.92 -3.03
C ARG A 118 36.99 -2.91 -1.88
N ALA A 119 37.36 -2.41 -0.69
CA ALA A 119 37.60 -3.26 0.47
C ALA A 119 36.35 -4.06 0.89
N LEU A 120 35.16 -3.45 0.81
CA LEU A 120 33.91 -4.14 1.09
C LEU A 120 33.52 -5.14 0.00
N LEU A 121 33.78 -4.82 -1.27
CA LEU A 121 33.59 -5.77 -2.38
C LEU A 121 34.53 -6.99 -2.26
N ASP A 122 35.79 -6.76 -1.88
CA ASP A 122 36.78 -7.82 -1.68
C ASP A 122 36.47 -8.65 -0.41
N GLY A 123 35.94 -8.01 0.65
CA GLY A 123 35.54 -8.63 1.91
C GLY A 123 34.27 -9.49 1.81
N LEU A 124 33.39 -9.22 0.84
CA LEU A 124 32.20 -10.04 0.55
C LEU A 124 32.52 -11.38 -0.14
N VAL A 125 33.77 -11.67 -0.51
CA VAL A 125 34.18 -12.89 -1.25
C VAL A 125 35.00 -13.89 -0.42
N LEU A 126 35.48 -13.55 0.79
CA LEU A 126 36.28 -14.49 1.60
C LEU A 126 35.48 -15.10 2.76
N GLN A 127 34.88 -16.27 2.51
CA GLN A 127 34.64 -17.23 3.59
C GLN A 127 35.98 -17.64 4.20
N VAL A 128 36.13 -17.40 5.50
CA VAL A 128 37.32 -17.68 6.31
C VAL A 128 37.65 -19.18 6.29
N PRO A 129 38.89 -19.59 5.99
CA PRO A 129 39.36 -20.94 6.28
C PRO A 129 39.78 -21.02 7.76
N ILE A 130 39.24 -22.01 8.46
CA ILE A 130 39.57 -22.37 9.84
C ILE A 130 41.01 -22.89 9.87
N SER A 131 41.88 -22.22 10.64
CA SER A 131 43.22 -22.72 10.96
C SER A 131 43.28 -23.18 12.42
N THR A 132 43.59 -24.47 12.57
CA THR A 132 43.93 -25.22 13.78
C THR A 132 45.30 -24.87 14.34
N ALA A 133 45.44 -24.76 15.68
CA ALA A 133 46.63 -25.13 16.48
C ALA A 133 46.35 -24.83 17.98
N THR A 134 46.04 -25.82 18.84
CA THR A 134 46.92 -26.62 19.72
C THR A 134 47.79 -25.86 20.73
N GLY A 135 47.50 -26.07 22.04
CA GLY A 135 48.43 -25.87 23.16
C GLY A 135 47.74 -26.05 24.54
N PRO A 136 48.34 -26.73 25.55
CA PRO A 136 47.59 -27.60 26.47
C PRO A 136 47.29 -27.02 27.87
N SER A 137 46.28 -27.61 28.53
CA SER A 137 45.86 -27.34 29.91
C SER A 137 46.41 -28.40 30.88
N LEU A 138 46.87 -27.96 32.07
CA LEU A 138 47.26 -28.79 33.22
C LEU A 138 46.16 -28.75 34.30
N LEU A 139 45.80 -29.95 34.77
CA LEU A 139 44.81 -30.36 35.80
C LEU A 139 45.13 -29.84 37.24
N PRO A 140 44.39 -30.20 38.34
CA PRO A 140 43.05 -30.82 38.51
C PRO A 140 42.14 -30.13 39.59
N ALA A 141 40.90 -30.61 39.73
CA ALA A 141 39.90 -30.26 40.76
C ALA A 141 40.09 -31.00 42.11
N PRO A 142 39.38 -30.58 43.18
CA PRO A 142 38.88 -31.53 44.19
C PRO A 142 37.38 -31.38 44.55
N VAL A 143 36.68 -32.50 44.37
CA VAL A 143 35.62 -33.19 45.15
C VAL A 143 34.92 -32.49 46.33
N LEU A 144 33.59 -32.61 46.38
CA LEU A 144 32.78 -32.72 47.61
C LEU A 144 31.83 -33.96 47.54
N PRO A 145 31.48 -34.61 48.67
CA PRO A 145 30.86 -35.94 48.67
C PRO A 145 29.33 -35.96 48.95
N ASN A 146 28.68 -36.91 48.25
CA ASN A 146 27.56 -37.80 48.60
C ASN A 146 26.36 -37.38 49.47
N GLY A 147 25.16 -37.69 48.93
CA GLY A 147 23.93 -37.93 49.68
C GLY A 147 22.71 -38.20 48.77
N SER A 148 22.48 -39.46 48.44
CA SER A 148 21.36 -40.11 47.72
C SER A 148 19.94 -39.73 48.23
N ILE A 149 18.81 -39.78 47.49
CA ILE A 149 18.10 -40.95 46.89
C ILE A 149 17.02 -40.44 45.86
N THR A 150 16.77 -41.26 44.83
CA THR A 150 15.93 -41.14 43.61
C THR A 150 14.45 -41.65 43.77
N PRO A 151 13.55 -41.77 42.74
CA PRO A 151 13.66 -41.46 41.30
C PRO A 151 12.44 -40.74 40.62
N SER A 152 12.73 -40.19 39.43
CA SER A 152 11.86 -40.12 38.22
C SER A 152 11.36 -38.73 37.76
N GLN A 153 12.08 -38.24 36.74
CA GLN A 153 11.59 -37.65 35.49
C GLN A 153 10.70 -36.40 35.55
N VAL A 154 11.34 -35.23 35.58
CA VAL A 154 10.77 -33.96 35.11
C VAL A 154 11.79 -33.27 34.20
N PHE A 155 11.40 -33.09 32.94
CA PHE A 155 12.05 -32.23 31.95
C PHE A 155 11.74 -30.77 32.33
N ASN A 156 12.76 -30.00 32.71
CA ASN A 156 12.71 -28.54 32.75
C ASN A 156 13.86 -28.00 31.91
N GLY A 157 13.52 -27.35 30.81
CA GLY A 157 14.34 -26.26 30.30
C GLY A 157 13.92 -25.00 31.05
N ASP A 158 14.88 -24.22 31.54
CA ASP A 158 14.81 -22.76 31.52
C ASP A 158 16.07 -22.08 32.10
N VAL A 159 16.25 -20.84 31.66
CA VAL A 159 17.06 -19.74 32.21
C VAL A 159 18.55 -19.68 31.84
N LYS A 160 18.88 -18.72 30.96
CA LYS A 160 19.98 -17.78 31.24
C LYS A 160 19.58 -16.33 30.93
N GLN A 161 20.01 -15.50 31.86
CA GLN A 161 19.57 -14.15 32.17
C GLN A 161 20.30 -13.10 31.33
N LYS A 162 19.52 -12.34 30.56
CA LYS A 162 19.48 -10.87 30.47
C LYS A 162 20.77 -10.11 30.83
N ARG A 163 21.46 -9.56 29.81
CA ARG A 163 22.17 -8.28 29.89
C ARG A 163 21.35 -7.25 29.10
N LEU A 164 20.97 -6.16 29.76
CA LEU A 164 20.41 -4.96 29.14
C LEU A 164 21.56 -4.09 28.62
N ASP A 165 21.46 -3.65 27.36
CA ASP A 165 21.40 -2.23 26.94
C ASP A 165 21.62 -2.10 25.42
N GLY A 166 20.79 -1.30 24.73
CA GLY A 166 21.05 -0.81 23.37
C GLY A 166 20.04 -1.19 22.28
N SER A 167 18.94 -0.43 22.22
CA SER A 167 17.86 -0.30 21.22
C SER A 167 17.75 -1.21 19.97
N TYR A 168 16.55 -1.76 19.84
CA TYR A 168 15.85 -2.36 18.69
C TYR A 168 16.01 -1.64 17.33
N ILE A 169 16.42 -2.39 16.30
CA ILE A 169 15.76 -2.45 14.98
C ILE A 169 15.90 -3.89 14.47
N SER A 170 14.78 -4.61 14.38
CA SER A 170 14.68 -5.84 13.59
C SER A 170 13.64 -5.61 12.51
N ASN A 171 14.00 -5.82 11.24
CA ASN A 171 13.10 -6.44 10.25
C ASN A 171 13.93 -7.03 9.11
N ASN A 172 13.53 -8.24 8.70
CA ASN A 172 14.17 -9.11 7.72
C ASN A 172 14.34 -8.47 6.32
N GLN A 173 15.50 -7.89 6.06
CA GLN A 173 16.06 -7.75 4.71
C GLN A 173 17.40 -8.48 4.69
N PRO A 174 17.78 -9.20 3.60
CA PRO A 174 19.17 -9.66 3.47
C PRO A 174 20.06 -8.43 3.64
N ASN A 175 21.06 -8.49 4.53
CA ASN A 175 21.93 -7.36 4.87
C ASN A 175 22.34 -6.59 3.62
N HIS A 176 21.65 -5.49 3.33
CA HIS A 176 21.93 -4.71 2.14
C HIS A 176 23.30 -4.04 2.38
N PRO A 177 24.26 -4.16 1.45
CA PRO A 177 25.64 -3.74 1.71
C PRO A 177 25.82 -2.20 1.69
N LEU A 178 24.83 -1.45 1.19
CA LEU A 178 24.87 0.02 1.12
C LEU A 178 24.88 0.71 2.50
N PRO A 179 24.01 0.35 3.47
CA PRO A 179 24.13 0.83 4.84
C PRO A 179 25.53 0.66 5.44
N GLU A 180 26.15 -0.52 5.28
CA GLU A 180 27.49 -0.80 5.82
C GLU A 180 28.56 0.10 5.20
N LEU A 181 28.55 0.26 3.87
CA LEU A 181 29.41 1.22 3.17
C LEU A 181 29.21 2.63 3.71
N LEU A 182 27.96 3.07 3.79
CA LEU A 182 27.62 4.42 4.20
C LEU A 182 28.10 4.69 5.62
N TYR A 183 27.78 3.84 6.59
CA TYR A 183 28.25 4.01 7.98
C TYR A 183 29.78 4.07 8.06
N THR A 184 30.48 3.22 7.29
CA THR A 184 31.95 3.22 7.24
C THR A 184 32.49 4.51 6.65
N LEU A 185 31.92 5.00 5.55
CA LEU A 185 32.34 6.27 4.95
C LEU A 185 32.07 7.46 5.88
N LEU A 186 30.91 7.49 6.52
CA LEU A 186 30.57 8.54 7.48
C LEU A 186 31.55 8.56 8.66
N ASP A 187 31.91 7.41 9.23
CA ASP A 187 32.92 7.32 10.30
C ASP A 187 34.32 7.78 9.81
N GLN A 188 34.72 7.36 8.61
CA GLN A 188 35.99 7.80 8.02
C GLN A 188 36.03 9.31 7.80
N PHE A 189 34.95 9.92 7.32
CA PHE A 189 34.88 11.37 7.15
C PHE A 189 34.90 12.13 8.47
N ARG A 190 34.28 11.61 9.54
CA ARG A 190 34.41 12.17 10.90
C ARG A 190 35.87 12.19 11.35
N ARG A 191 36.57 11.05 11.24
CA ARG A 191 37.99 10.94 11.62
C ARG A 191 38.89 11.87 10.80
N ILE A 192 38.59 12.04 9.51
CA ILE A 192 39.33 12.97 8.65
C ILE A 192 39.10 14.42 9.11
N ALA A 193 37.87 14.81 9.43
CA ALA A 193 37.57 16.14 9.96
C ALA A 193 38.28 16.40 11.30
N ASP A 194 38.26 15.44 12.22
CA ASP A 194 38.96 15.53 13.52
C ASP A 194 40.48 15.67 13.32
N GLY A 195 41.06 14.87 12.42
CA GLY A 195 42.49 14.95 12.08
C GLY A 195 42.88 16.31 11.51
N HIS A 196 42.06 16.86 10.62
CA HIS A 196 42.29 18.21 10.10
C HIS A 196 42.06 19.31 11.15
N GLN A 197 41.17 19.12 12.12
CA GLN A 197 41.00 20.04 13.24
C GLN A 197 42.26 20.09 14.10
N PHE A 198 42.91 18.94 14.33
CA PHE A 198 44.22 18.88 14.99
C PHE A 198 45.30 19.60 14.17
N VAL A 199 45.39 19.34 12.86
CA VAL A 199 46.34 20.00 11.96
C VAL A 199 46.14 21.52 11.97
N LEU A 200 44.90 22.00 11.93
CA LEU A 200 44.59 23.43 11.98
C LEU A 200 45.03 24.10 13.28
N LYS A 201 44.77 23.46 14.43
CA LYS A 201 45.22 23.95 15.75
C LYS A 201 46.75 24.05 15.81
N ARG A 202 47.46 23.09 15.21
CA ARG A 202 48.93 23.11 15.14
C ARG A 202 49.44 24.16 14.17
N LEU A 203 48.87 24.25 12.97
CA LEU A 203 49.21 25.28 11.99
C LEU A 203 48.99 26.70 12.54
N SER A 204 47.88 26.95 13.25
CA SER A 204 47.62 28.27 13.85
C SER A 204 48.66 28.61 14.91
N HIS A 205 48.95 27.67 15.82
CA HIS A 205 49.96 27.86 16.87
C HIS A 205 51.37 28.09 16.28
N THR A 206 51.76 27.30 15.29
CA THR A 206 53.05 27.47 14.61
C THR A 206 53.10 28.79 13.83
N CYS A 207 52.01 29.23 13.18
CA CYS A 207 51.97 30.54 12.53
C CYS A 207 52.12 31.71 13.53
N GLU A 208 51.54 31.58 14.73
CA GLU A 208 51.72 32.55 15.82
C GLU A 208 53.18 32.55 16.33
N LYS A 209 53.75 31.37 16.58
CA LYS A 209 55.13 31.17 17.06
C LYS A 209 56.17 31.79 16.12
N TYR A 210 56.04 31.60 14.81
CA TYR A 210 56.98 32.12 13.81
C TYR A 210 56.56 33.49 13.23
N ASN A 211 55.57 34.19 13.81
CA ASN A 211 55.07 35.51 13.38
C ASN A 211 54.63 35.58 11.90
N LEU A 212 54.04 34.51 11.37
CA LEU A 212 53.62 34.39 9.97
C LEU A 212 52.22 35.00 9.74
N LYS A 213 52.08 36.32 9.87
CA LYS A 213 50.79 37.04 9.87
C LYS A 213 50.05 37.12 8.52
N ASN A 214 50.70 36.74 7.41
CA ASN A 214 50.15 36.87 6.05
C ASN A 214 49.65 35.55 5.43
N ILE A 215 49.63 34.44 6.18
CA ILE A 215 49.21 33.14 5.65
C ILE A 215 47.70 32.95 5.87
N ARG A 216 46.95 32.74 4.78
CA ARG A 216 45.53 32.37 4.84
C ARG A 216 45.38 30.86 4.96
N LEU A 217 45.26 30.38 6.20
CA LEU A 217 44.92 29.00 6.50
C LEU A 217 43.53 28.64 5.93
N TYR A 218 43.28 27.35 5.70
CA TYR A 218 41.92 26.86 5.42
C TYR A 218 41.11 26.81 6.73
N GLU A 219 39.79 26.76 6.61
CA GLU A 219 38.89 26.62 7.75
C GLU A 219 38.32 25.19 7.84
N ILE A 220 37.80 24.82 9.01
CA ILE A 220 37.09 23.55 9.17
C ILE A 220 35.82 23.50 8.30
N SER A 221 35.24 24.67 7.99
CA SER A 221 34.12 24.85 7.07
C SER A 221 34.47 24.40 5.65
N ASP A 222 35.69 24.65 5.18
CA ASP A 222 36.17 24.24 3.85
C ASP A 222 36.20 22.71 3.73
N ILE A 223 36.60 22.01 4.79
CA ILE A 223 36.65 20.53 4.81
C ILE A 223 35.25 19.95 4.78
N TRP A 224 34.35 20.45 5.61
CA TRP A 224 32.96 20.02 5.59
C TRP A 224 32.27 20.34 4.26
N SER A 225 32.65 21.42 3.58
CA SER A 225 32.18 21.72 2.21
C SER A 225 32.65 20.66 1.21
N MET A 226 33.92 20.25 1.27
CA MET A 226 34.47 19.18 0.42
C MET A 226 33.84 17.81 0.73
N VAL A 227 33.62 17.48 2.00
CA VAL A 227 32.93 16.26 2.43
C VAL A 227 31.49 16.25 1.90
N GLN A 228 30.76 17.36 1.99
CA GLN A 228 29.42 17.48 1.42
C GLN A 228 29.42 17.26 -0.09
N ALA A 229 30.36 17.87 -0.83
CA ALA A 229 30.47 17.70 -2.28
C ALA A 229 30.77 16.23 -2.67
N VAL A 230 31.66 15.56 -1.94
CA VAL A 230 31.95 14.13 -2.18
C VAL A 230 30.75 13.25 -1.84
N MET A 231 30.05 13.53 -0.74
CA MET A 231 28.81 12.83 -0.40
C MET A 231 27.72 13.02 -1.45
N GLN A 232 27.53 14.23 -1.98
CA GLN A 232 26.59 14.47 -3.08
C GLN A 232 26.92 13.64 -4.33
N LEU A 233 28.20 13.48 -4.67
CA LEU A 233 28.62 12.61 -5.78
C LEU A 233 28.29 11.14 -5.52
N VAL A 234 28.57 10.64 -4.31
CA VAL A 234 28.22 9.28 -3.91
C VAL A 234 26.72 9.05 -3.99
N LEU A 235 25.91 9.96 -3.45
CA LEU A 235 24.46 9.86 -3.49
C LEU A 235 23.90 9.96 -4.89
N ASN A 236 24.45 10.85 -5.73
CA ASN A 236 24.07 10.95 -7.13
C ASN A 236 24.26 9.63 -7.89
N ASP A 237 25.30 8.88 -7.55
CA ASP A 237 25.58 7.58 -8.18
C ASP A 237 24.67 6.45 -7.65
N TYR A 238 24.36 6.42 -6.35
CA TYR A 238 23.52 5.35 -5.75
C TYR A 238 22.00 5.59 -5.87
N LEU A 239 21.56 6.84 -6.00
CA LEU A 239 20.14 7.21 -6.12
C LEU A 239 19.65 7.30 -7.57
N ASP A 240 20.51 6.98 -8.53
CA ASP A 240 20.19 6.97 -9.97
C ASP A 240 19.62 8.30 -10.50
N ILE A 241 20.12 9.42 -10.00
CA ILE A 241 19.56 10.75 -10.28
C ILE A 241 19.66 11.10 -11.77
N GLN A 242 20.73 10.67 -12.44
CA GLN A 242 21.01 10.99 -13.84
C GLN A 242 20.04 10.29 -14.82
N ASN A 243 19.67 9.03 -14.55
CA ASN A 243 18.67 8.34 -15.37
C ASN A 243 17.25 8.80 -15.01
N THR A 244 17.01 9.10 -13.73
CA THR A 244 15.68 9.56 -13.27
C THR A 244 15.32 10.96 -13.80
N ALA A 245 16.31 11.86 -13.97
CA ALA A 245 16.10 13.17 -14.60
C ALA A 245 15.75 13.07 -16.10
N ALA A 246 16.17 12.01 -16.79
CA ALA A 246 15.84 11.77 -18.20
C ALA A 246 14.41 11.22 -18.38
N ASP A 247 13.94 10.38 -17.46
CA ASP A 247 12.57 9.84 -17.46
C ASP A 247 11.52 10.95 -17.20
N ASN A 248 11.80 11.89 -16.29
CA ASN A 248 10.92 13.03 -15.99
C ASN A 248 10.78 14.03 -17.16
N GLN A 249 11.71 14.03 -18.13
CA GLN A 249 11.60 14.87 -19.33
C GLN A 249 10.83 14.17 -20.48
N GLN A 250 10.62 12.85 -20.41
CA GLN A 250 9.89 12.10 -21.45
C GLN A 250 8.39 11.95 -21.17
N SER A 251 7.90 12.33 -19.99
CA SER A 251 6.48 12.26 -19.61
C SER A 251 5.58 13.33 -20.26
N THR A 252 6.09 14.11 -21.22
CA THR A 252 5.29 15.00 -22.09
C THR A 252 5.30 14.62 -23.58
N ALA A 253 5.86 13.45 -23.94
CA ALA A 253 5.64 12.89 -25.27
C ALA A 253 4.29 12.14 -25.26
N SER A 254 3.25 12.84 -25.70
CA SER A 254 1.97 12.24 -26.07
C SER A 254 2.24 11.01 -26.96
N PHE A 255 1.94 9.82 -26.46
CA PHE A 255 1.71 8.66 -27.32
C PHE A 255 0.42 8.95 -28.10
N SER A 256 0.52 9.71 -29.18
CA SER A 256 -0.46 9.60 -30.26
C SER A 256 -0.19 8.26 -30.92
N GLU A 257 -0.99 7.26 -30.57
CA GLU A 257 -1.18 6.07 -31.39
C GLU A 257 -1.47 6.55 -32.83
N PRO A 258 -0.59 6.28 -33.82
CA PRO A 258 -0.95 6.63 -35.18
C PRO A 258 -2.02 5.64 -35.61
N SER A 259 -3.27 6.09 -35.63
CA SER A 259 -4.33 5.45 -36.40
C SER A 259 -3.82 5.37 -37.85
N CYS A 260 -3.27 4.22 -38.21
CA CYS A 260 -2.83 3.96 -39.56
C CYS A 260 -4.07 3.87 -40.44
N ASP A 261 -4.47 5.00 -40.99
CA ASP A 261 -5.49 5.09 -42.02
C ASP A 261 -4.97 4.34 -43.26
N ILE A 262 -5.58 3.17 -43.54
CA ILE A 262 -5.31 2.26 -44.67
C ILE A 262 -5.29 3.00 -46.01
N SER A 263 -5.95 4.16 -46.08
CA SER A 263 -5.96 5.09 -47.21
C SER A 263 -4.57 5.54 -47.67
N PHE A 264 -3.56 5.52 -46.80
CA PHE A 264 -2.20 5.97 -47.11
C PHE A 264 -1.40 5.00 -48.00
N TYR A 265 -1.77 3.70 -48.02
CA TYR A 265 -1.09 2.68 -48.83
C TYR A 265 -1.43 2.74 -50.32
N PHE A 266 -2.51 3.45 -50.71
CA PHE A 266 -2.96 3.54 -52.10
C PHE A 266 -2.48 4.79 -52.85
N SER A 267 -1.79 5.71 -52.16
CA SER A 267 -1.28 6.94 -52.77
C SER A 267 0.07 6.72 -53.46
N ARG A 268 0.12 6.77 -54.79
CA ARG A 268 1.35 6.66 -55.60
C ARG A 268 2.20 7.93 -55.50
N ARG A 269 2.92 8.14 -54.39
CA ARG A 269 4.08 9.04 -54.30
C ARG A 269 5.23 8.37 -53.57
N LYS A 270 6.45 8.54 -54.10
CA LYS A 270 7.70 7.97 -53.55
C LYS A 270 7.97 8.46 -52.13
N ILE A 271 8.13 7.52 -51.20
CA ILE A 271 8.45 7.74 -49.79
C ILE A 271 9.94 8.08 -49.63
N GLN A 272 10.26 9.19 -48.94
CA GLN A 272 11.57 9.41 -48.34
C GLN A 272 11.67 8.57 -47.05
N ARG A 273 12.73 7.75 -46.92
CA ARG A 273 12.96 6.94 -45.71
C ARG A 273 13.27 7.84 -44.51
N PRO A 274 12.52 7.80 -43.40
CA PRO A 274 12.97 8.40 -42.15
C PRO A 274 14.15 7.59 -41.58
N LYS A 275 15.11 8.29 -40.96
CA LYS A 275 16.26 7.68 -40.27
C LYS A 275 15.75 6.77 -39.16
N LYS A 276 16.20 5.51 -39.15
CA LYS A 276 15.96 4.59 -38.02
C LYS A 276 16.67 5.15 -36.78
N MET A 277 15.93 5.54 -35.75
CA MET A 277 16.49 5.63 -34.41
C MET A 277 16.60 4.20 -33.86
N PRO A 278 17.77 3.79 -33.32
CA PRO A 278 17.89 2.49 -32.70
C PRO A 278 17.18 2.54 -31.34
N LEU A 279 16.05 1.84 -31.22
CA LEU A 279 15.59 1.37 -29.93
C LEU A 279 16.52 0.23 -29.52
N PHE A 280 17.03 0.29 -28.28
CA PHE A 280 17.96 -0.63 -27.62
C PHE A 280 19.46 -0.43 -27.94
N LYS A 281 20.22 -0.06 -26.89
CA LYS A 281 21.66 -0.31 -26.78
C LYS A 281 21.85 -1.46 -25.80
N PHE A 282 22.33 -2.60 -26.28
CA PHE A 282 22.82 -3.68 -25.44
C PHE A 282 24.32 -3.49 -25.24
N GLU A 283 24.72 -2.89 -24.12
CA GLU A 283 26.12 -2.86 -23.70
C GLU A 283 26.44 -4.15 -22.94
N HIS A 284 26.69 -5.23 -23.67
CA HIS A 284 27.59 -6.34 -23.33
C HIS A 284 27.36 -7.50 -24.29
N SER A 285 28.12 -7.54 -25.39
CA SER A 285 28.32 -8.76 -26.19
C SER A 285 29.65 -8.64 -26.94
N LEU A 286 30.69 -9.33 -26.47
CA LEU A 286 31.92 -9.55 -27.23
C LEU A 286 31.69 -10.75 -28.16
N SER A 287 31.57 -10.54 -29.47
CA SER A 287 31.88 -11.56 -30.49
C SER A 287 32.21 -10.93 -31.85
N ILE A 288 33.50 -10.93 -32.16
CA ILE A 288 34.16 -11.14 -33.45
C ILE A 288 33.26 -11.19 -34.71
N ALA A 289 33.46 -10.25 -35.63
CA ALA A 289 33.43 -10.54 -37.06
C ALA A 289 34.21 -9.49 -37.90
N ASN A 290 35.13 -10.02 -38.70
CA ASN A 290 35.78 -9.47 -39.90
C ASN A 290 37.02 -8.60 -39.69
N GLY A 291 38.16 -9.26 -39.88
CA GLY A 291 39.51 -8.73 -39.72
C GLY A 291 40.00 -7.86 -40.87
N THR A 292 41.05 -7.12 -40.58
CA THR A 292 42.23 -7.02 -41.45
C THR A 292 43.44 -6.78 -40.54
N ILE A 293 44.46 -7.61 -40.72
CA ILE A 293 45.73 -7.61 -39.98
C ILE A 293 46.63 -6.51 -40.54
N LEU A 294 47.21 -5.67 -39.69
CA LEU A 294 48.62 -5.22 -39.75
C LEU A 294 49.07 -4.71 -38.35
N PRO A 295 50.31 -5.00 -37.90
CA PRO A 295 50.77 -4.69 -36.55
C PRO A 295 51.56 -3.38 -36.45
N ASP A 296 51.64 -2.91 -35.20
CA ASP A 296 52.71 -2.09 -34.60
C ASP A 296 52.78 -0.58 -34.88
N ASN A 297 52.49 0.22 -33.83
CA ASN A 297 53.36 1.26 -33.29
C ASN A 297 52.64 2.01 -32.15
N SER A 298 53.03 1.70 -30.91
CA SER A 298 52.67 2.49 -29.73
C SER A 298 53.59 3.70 -29.60
N ASP A 299 53.14 4.85 -30.07
CA ASP A 299 53.75 6.14 -29.75
C ASP A 299 52.81 6.97 -28.85
N PHE A 300 53.36 7.35 -27.71
CA PHE A 300 52.84 8.31 -26.75
C PHE A 300 52.44 9.62 -27.43
N LYS A 301 51.21 10.09 -27.19
CA LYS A 301 50.89 11.52 -27.16
C LYS A 301 49.93 11.85 -26.03
N MET A 302 50.46 12.57 -25.05
CA MET A 302 49.67 13.37 -24.12
C MET A 302 48.84 14.38 -24.91
N HIS A 303 47.52 14.34 -24.71
CA HIS A 303 46.70 15.54 -24.76
C HIS A 303 45.75 15.55 -23.57
N SER A 304 45.87 16.63 -22.82
CA SER A 304 44.95 17.14 -21.82
C SER A 304 43.54 17.24 -22.41
N ASP A 305 42.61 16.41 -21.95
CA ASP A 305 41.23 16.86 -21.82
C ASP A 305 40.48 16.05 -20.74
N GLY A 306 39.81 16.79 -19.87
CA GLY A 306 39.11 16.27 -18.72
C GLY A 306 37.82 15.56 -19.11
N ARG A 307 37.81 14.24 -18.95
CA ARG A 307 36.68 13.39 -18.51
C ARG A 307 37.16 11.95 -18.56
N LEU A 308 37.91 11.55 -17.54
CA LEU A 308 38.04 10.14 -17.20
C LEU A 308 36.65 9.68 -16.77
N GLN A 309 35.91 9.07 -17.68
CA GLN A 309 34.78 8.23 -17.36
C GLN A 309 35.32 7.09 -16.51
N ARG A 310 35.35 7.29 -15.19
CA ARG A 310 35.74 6.28 -14.21
C ARG A 310 34.69 5.18 -14.32
N ASP A 311 35.12 3.94 -14.56
CA ASP A 311 34.28 2.77 -14.29
C ASP A 311 33.81 2.88 -12.85
N LYS A 312 32.53 3.25 -12.66
CA LYS A 312 31.96 3.53 -11.34
C LYS A 312 31.80 2.21 -10.62
N LEU A 313 32.74 1.91 -9.72
CA LEU A 313 32.66 0.76 -8.84
C LEU A 313 31.56 1.02 -7.79
N LEU A 314 30.40 0.40 -7.96
CA LEU A 314 29.29 0.47 -7.02
C LEU A 314 29.13 -0.86 -6.29
N ILE A 315 28.79 -0.80 -5.01
CA ILE A 315 28.54 -1.98 -4.17
C ILE A 315 27.18 -2.62 -4.49
N CYS A 316 26.21 -1.81 -4.90
CA CYS A 316 24.86 -2.22 -5.27
C CYS A 316 24.42 -1.41 -6.49
N PRO A 317 23.41 -1.88 -7.26
CA PRO A 317 22.90 -1.12 -8.38
C PRO A 317 22.29 0.21 -7.91
N SER A 318 22.38 1.22 -8.79
CA SER A 318 21.71 2.50 -8.60
C SER A 318 20.19 2.29 -8.60
N ASP A 319 19.51 2.70 -7.54
CA ASP A 319 18.05 2.60 -7.39
C ASP A 319 17.56 3.77 -6.53
N PRO A 320 16.54 4.53 -6.98
CA PRO A 320 15.92 5.56 -6.15
C PRO A 320 15.43 5.08 -4.78
N HIS A 321 15.03 3.81 -4.66
CA HIS A 321 14.57 3.20 -3.42
C HIS A 321 15.70 3.04 -2.39
N ASN A 322 16.97 3.11 -2.80
CA ASN A 322 18.11 3.13 -1.87
C ASN A 322 17.99 4.26 -0.84
N ILE A 323 17.26 5.34 -1.16
CA ILE A 323 16.99 6.43 -0.22
C ILE A 323 16.39 5.94 1.10
N THR A 324 15.53 4.92 1.08
CA THR A 324 14.85 4.39 2.27
C THR A 324 15.81 3.74 3.25
N LEU A 325 16.96 3.25 2.76
CA LEU A 325 18.01 2.62 3.56
C LEU A 325 19.00 3.64 4.13
N ILE A 326 19.26 4.72 3.40
CA ILE A 326 20.35 5.67 3.69
C ILE A 326 19.88 6.97 4.33
N PHE A 327 18.59 7.29 4.30
CA PHE A 327 18.04 8.56 4.76
C PHE A 327 18.37 8.85 6.23
N ILE A 328 18.08 7.92 7.15
CA ILE A 328 18.31 8.13 8.59
C ILE A 328 19.81 8.34 8.91
N PRO A 329 20.75 7.50 8.43
CA PRO A 329 22.19 7.75 8.63
C PRO A 329 22.68 9.10 8.10
N ILE A 330 22.22 9.52 6.92
CA ILE A 330 22.67 10.78 6.29
C ILE A 330 22.11 11.99 7.03
N THR A 331 20.84 11.95 7.44
CA THR A 331 20.23 13.07 8.20
C THR A 331 20.96 13.32 9.51
N LYS A 332 21.33 12.25 10.24
CA LYS A 332 22.16 12.38 11.46
C LYS A 332 23.52 13.02 11.17
N PHE A 333 24.16 12.64 10.06
CA PHE A 333 25.44 13.21 9.67
C PHE A 333 25.33 14.67 9.21
N ILE A 334 24.23 15.03 8.55
CA ILE A 334 23.91 16.41 8.19
C ILE A 334 23.80 17.30 9.45
N GLU A 335 23.14 16.82 10.50
CA GLU A 335 23.03 17.56 11.78
C GLU A 335 24.42 17.85 12.37
N GLU A 336 25.32 16.85 12.36
CA GLU A 336 26.70 17.02 12.81
C GLU A 336 27.46 18.08 11.99
N ILE A 337 27.29 18.06 10.66
CA ILE A 337 27.90 19.05 9.76
C ILE A 337 27.37 20.45 10.07
N GLU A 338 26.05 20.61 10.22
CA GLU A 338 25.40 21.89 10.47
C GLU A 338 25.83 22.48 11.83
N MET A 339 26.02 21.63 12.85
CA MET A 339 26.61 22.01 14.13
C MET A 339 28.07 22.43 14.00
N ALA A 340 28.89 21.70 13.25
CA ALA A 340 30.33 21.99 13.10
C ALA A 340 30.62 23.22 12.23
N THR A 341 29.74 23.56 11.29
CA THR A 341 29.89 24.69 10.36
C THR A 341 29.20 25.97 10.83
N ASN A 342 28.53 25.97 11.99
CA ASN A 342 27.72 27.08 12.50
C ASN A 342 26.68 27.59 11.48
N CYS A 343 25.97 26.66 10.83
CA CYS A 343 24.91 27.04 9.91
C CYS A 343 23.83 27.88 10.63
N LYS A 344 23.39 28.97 10.00
CA LYS A 344 22.33 29.83 10.57
C LYS A 344 21.01 29.08 10.59
N ILE A 345 20.20 29.31 11.63
CA ILE A 345 18.85 28.76 11.74
C ILE A 345 18.06 29.11 10.46
N GLY A 346 17.59 28.09 9.74
CA GLY A 346 16.82 28.23 8.50
C GLY A 346 17.64 28.22 7.20
N VAL A 347 18.97 28.14 7.25
CA VAL A 347 19.84 27.94 6.07
C VAL A 347 20.47 26.56 6.16
N PRO A 348 19.90 25.53 5.51
CA PRO A 348 20.43 24.18 5.57
C PRO A 348 21.78 24.09 4.84
N CYS A 349 22.60 23.10 5.21
CA CYS A 349 23.84 22.85 4.49
C CYS A 349 23.56 22.33 3.05
N THR A 350 24.55 22.41 2.16
CA THR A 350 24.37 22.05 0.74
C THR A 350 23.95 20.60 0.53
N LEU A 351 24.43 19.67 1.37
CA LEU A 351 24.04 18.26 1.32
C LEU A 351 22.57 18.06 1.72
N ASN A 352 22.08 18.83 2.69
CA ASN A 352 20.67 18.81 3.11
C ASN A 352 19.76 19.37 2.01
N ALA A 353 20.12 20.52 1.42
CA ALA A 353 19.40 21.08 0.28
C ALA A 353 19.33 20.09 -0.90
N PHE A 354 20.45 19.47 -1.27
CA PHE A 354 20.50 18.44 -2.31
C PHE A 354 19.58 17.25 -2.01
N LEU A 355 19.60 16.72 -0.79
CA LEU A 355 18.77 15.59 -0.38
C LEU A 355 17.28 15.95 -0.39
N ALA A 356 16.94 17.14 0.10
CA ALA A 356 15.58 17.66 0.11
C ALA A 356 15.02 17.86 -1.30
N ASP A 357 15.80 18.45 -2.20
CA ASP A 357 15.42 18.66 -3.60
C ASP A 357 15.22 17.32 -4.32
N TYR A 358 16.11 16.35 -4.12
CA TYR A 358 15.95 15.01 -4.68
C TYR A 358 14.67 14.32 -4.16
N ILE A 359 14.41 14.34 -2.85
CA ILE A 359 13.24 13.67 -2.27
C ILE A 359 11.95 14.34 -2.76
N LYS A 360 11.88 15.68 -2.76
CA LYS A 360 10.69 16.44 -3.15
C LYS A 360 10.41 16.39 -4.65
N GLU A 361 11.40 16.71 -5.47
CA GLU A 361 11.19 16.92 -6.90
C GLU A 361 11.29 15.62 -7.71
N VAL A 362 12.07 14.64 -7.23
CA VAL A 362 12.35 13.41 -7.97
C VAL A 362 11.63 12.21 -7.36
N PHE A 363 11.92 11.89 -6.10
CA PHE A 363 11.42 10.67 -5.47
C PHE A 363 9.89 10.70 -5.27
N LEU A 364 9.37 11.75 -4.63
CA LEU A 364 7.93 11.91 -4.37
C LEU A 364 7.13 12.03 -5.68
N GLY A 365 7.60 12.82 -6.64
CA GLY A 365 6.94 12.97 -7.95
C GLY A 365 6.84 11.65 -8.73
N ARG A 366 7.88 10.81 -8.69
CA ARG A 366 7.87 9.48 -9.31
C ARG A 366 6.88 8.54 -8.65
N TYR A 367 6.83 8.53 -7.31
CA TYR A 367 5.87 7.71 -6.57
C TYR A 367 4.43 8.15 -6.83
N GLN A 368 4.16 9.45 -6.84
CA GLN A 368 2.84 9.98 -7.19
C GLN A 368 2.43 9.55 -8.61
N SER A 369 3.32 9.70 -9.59
CA SER A 369 3.04 9.35 -11.00
C SER A 369 2.82 7.84 -11.20
N LYS A 370 3.66 7.00 -10.57
CA LYS A 370 3.52 5.54 -10.56
C LYS A 370 2.17 5.13 -9.97
N MET A 371 1.77 5.78 -8.88
CA MET A 371 0.54 5.50 -8.18
C MET A 371 -0.70 5.86 -9.00
N SER A 372 -0.72 7.06 -9.57
CA SER A 372 -1.79 7.50 -10.47
C SER A 372 -1.93 6.59 -11.69
N SER A 373 -0.81 6.21 -12.31
CA SER A 373 -0.80 5.30 -13.46
C SER A 373 -1.32 3.90 -13.10
N THR A 374 -0.98 3.41 -11.91
CA THR A 374 -1.44 2.11 -11.42
C THR A 374 -2.96 2.11 -11.19
N ILE A 375 -3.51 3.14 -10.54
CA ILE A 375 -4.98 3.29 -10.42
C ILE A 375 -5.60 3.30 -11.80
N GLU A 376 -5.11 4.15 -12.71
CA GLU A 376 -5.75 4.37 -14.01
C GLU A 376 -5.80 3.09 -14.84
N MET A 377 -4.69 2.34 -14.89
CA MET A 377 -4.61 1.04 -15.55
C MET A 377 -5.64 0.04 -14.99
N VAL A 378 -5.79 0.03 -13.68
CA VAL A 378 -6.61 -0.97 -12.98
C VAL A 378 -8.10 -0.62 -13.01
N THR A 379 -8.48 0.67 -12.97
CA THR A 379 -9.89 1.09 -12.96
C THR A 379 -10.50 1.27 -14.35
N LYS A 380 -9.68 1.53 -15.38
CA LYS A 380 -10.13 1.64 -16.79
C LYS A 380 -10.14 0.31 -17.54
N SER A 381 -9.62 -0.76 -16.94
CA SER A 381 -9.68 -2.10 -17.52
C SER A 381 -11.13 -2.56 -17.71
N PRO A 382 -11.49 -3.26 -18.80
CA PRO A 382 -12.85 -3.78 -19.01
C PRO A 382 -13.30 -4.75 -17.90
N GLU A 383 -12.34 -5.43 -17.26
CA GLU A 383 -12.58 -6.37 -16.16
C GLU A 383 -12.36 -5.75 -14.76
N ALA A 384 -12.11 -4.43 -14.67
CA ALA A 384 -11.78 -3.72 -13.43
C ALA A 384 -12.76 -4.02 -12.28
N TRP A 385 -14.05 -4.13 -12.60
CA TRP A 385 -15.15 -4.26 -11.64
C TRP A 385 -15.76 -5.68 -11.60
N ARG A 386 -15.00 -6.66 -12.09
CA ARG A 386 -15.39 -8.07 -12.18
C ARG A 386 -14.27 -9.02 -11.76
N ALA A 387 -13.03 -8.67 -12.05
CA ALA A 387 -11.86 -9.46 -11.72
C ALA A 387 -11.71 -9.58 -10.19
N THR A 388 -11.67 -10.83 -9.72
CA THR A 388 -11.47 -11.15 -8.31
C THR A 388 -10.04 -11.63 -8.08
N ILE A 389 -9.57 -11.48 -6.85
CA ILE A 389 -8.33 -12.10 -6.39
C ILE A 389 -8.31 -13.62 -6.62
N THR A 390 -7.10 -14.16 -6.77
CA THR A 390 -6.87 -15.60 -6.92
C THR A 390 -7.17 -16.36 -5.61
N PRO A 391 -7.55 -17.66 -5.68
CA PRO A 391 -7.75 -18.48 -4.49
C PRO A 391 -6.53 -18.56 -3.57
N GLU A 392 -5.32 -18.47 -4.13
CA GLU A 392 -4.06 -18.43 -3.38
C GLU A 392 -3.96 -17.15 -2.55
N GLN A 393 -4.22 -15.99 -3.15
CA GLN A 393 -4.24 -14.69 -2.46
C GLN A 393 -5.34 -14.61 -1.40
N MET A 394 -6.50 -15.25 -1.63
CA MET A 394 -7.56 -15.35 -0.63
C MET A 394 -7.10 -16.09 0.63
N LYS A 395 -6.36 -17.20 0.46
CA LYS A 395 -5.80 -17.98 1.57
C LYS A 395 -4.75 -17.19 2.34
N GLU A 396 -3.86 -16.50 1.62
CA GLU A 396 -2.82 -15.66 2.22
C GLU A 396 -3.42 -14.54 3.09
N MET A 397 -4.46 -13.88 2.59
CA MET A 397 -5.19 -12.83 3.33
C MET A 397 -6.16 -13.37 4.39
N ARG A 398 -6.27 -14.69 4.57
CA ARG A 398 -7.19 -15.37 5.49
C ARG A 398 -8.65 -14.95 5.28
N ARG A 399 -9.07 -14.79 4.03
CA ARG A 399 -10.41 -14.38 3.63
C ARG A 399 -11.21 -15.55 3.09
N THR A 400 -12.51 -15.57 3.42
CA THR A 400 -13.46 -16.60 2.96
C THR A 400 -14.23 -16.16 1.71
N ARG A 401 -14.22 -14.85 1.40
CA ARG A 401 -14.97 -14.25 0.29
C ARG A 401 -14.05 -13.49 -0.67
N PRO A 402 -14.33 -13.52 -1.98
CA PRO A 402 -13.52 -12.87 -2.98
C PRO A 402 -13.64 -11.34 -2.92
N LEU A 403 -12.55 -10.66 -3.22
CA LEU A 403 -12.46 -9.20 -3.31
C LEU A 403 -12.08 -8.81 -4.74
N LEU A 404 -12.43 -7.58 -5.11
CA LEU A 404 -11.98 -6.97 -6.37
C LEU A 404 -10.46 -6.88 -6.37
N GLN A 405 -9.84 -7.36 -7.46
CA GLN A 405 -8.40 -7.27 -7.66
C GLN A 405 -7.93 -5.81 -7.60
N SER A 406 -8.74 -4.87 -8.10
CA SER A 406 -8.44 -3.44 -8.07
C SER A 406 -8.25 -2.91 -6.65
N THR A 407 -9.14 -3.29 -5.75
CA THR A 407 -9.14 -2.83 -4.34
C THR A 407 -7.91 -3.34 -3.60
N VAL A 408 -7.52 -4.59 -3.85
CA VAL A 408 -6.34 -5.19 -3.21
C VAL A 408 -5.04 -4.56 -3.70
N LEU A 409 -4.96 -4.19 -4.98
CA LEU A 409 -3.80 -3.46 -5.50
C LEU A 409 -3.68 -2.05 -4.90
N VAL A 410 -4.80 -1.32 -4.75
CA VAL A 410 -4.80 -0.01 -4.09
C VAL A 410 -4.45 -0.14 -2.60
N GLU A 411 -4.85 -1.21 -1.94
CA GLU A 411 -4.44 -1.48 -0.55
C GLU A 411 -2.95 -1.78 -0.41
N SER A 412 -2.37 -2.57 -1.32
CA SER A 412 -0.92 -2.79 -1.40
C SER A 412 -0.17 -1.48 -1.59
N CYS A 413 -0.70 -0.60 -2.44
CA CYS A 413 -0.17 0.74 -2.67
C CYS A 413 -0.18 1.61 -1.40
N VAL A 414 -1.25 1.55 -0.59
CA VAL A 414 -1.31 2.23 0.71
C VAL A 414 -0.31 1.64 1.70
N LYS A 415 -0.13 0.31 1.72
CA LYS A 415 0.90 -0.36 2.55
C LYS A 415 2.31 0.04 2.16
N ASP A 416 2.61 0.13 0.87
CA ASP A 416 3.93 0.56 0.38
C ASP A 416 4.20 2.01 0.81
N LEU A 417 3.21 2.90 0.69
CA LEU A 417 3.32 4.28 1.19
C LEU A 417 3.49 4.34 2.72
N HIS A 418 2.82 3.45 3.47
CA HIS A 418 3.02 3.34 4.92
C HIS A 418 4.47 2.99 5.27
N GLN A 419 5.08 2.05 4.55
CA GLN A 419 6.49 1.70 4.74
C GLN A 419 7.43 2.87 4.43
N LEU A 420 7.11 3.68 3.42
CA LEU A 420 7.87 4.90 3.10
C LEU A 420 7.73 5.98 4.17
N ILE A 421 6.54 6.14 4.76
CA ILE A 421 6.33 7.04 5.91
C ILE A 421 7.24 6.62 7.08
N MET A 422 7.39 5.32 7.33
CA MET A 422 8.29 4.83 8.37
C MET A 422 9.77 5.12 8.06
N ALA A 423 10.17 4.98 6.79
CA ALA A 423 11.55 5.18 6.36
C ALA A 423 11.95 6.67 6.28
N LEU A 424 11.02 7.55 5.87
CA LEU A 424 11.23 8.98 5.65
C LEU A 424 10.22 9.83 6.45
N PRO A 425 10.29 9.83 7.80
CA PRO A 425 9.27 10.45 8.65
C PRO A 425 9.15 11.97 8.50
N VAL A 426 10.20 12.67 8.08
CA VAL A 426 10.19 14.12 7.82
C VAL A 426 9.25 14.50 6.67
N TYR A 427 8.98 13.57 5.76
CA TYR A 427 8.14 13.79 4.57
C TYR A 427 6.74 13.20 4.73
N THR A 428 6.32 12.86 5.96
CA THR A 428 5.03 12.24 6.26
C THR A 428 3.86 12.99 5.62
N GLU A 429 3.78 14.31 5.77
CA GLU A 429 2.71 15.13 5.18
C GLU A 429 2.60 14.97 3.65
N HIS A 430 3.74 14.89 2.95
CA HIS A 430 3.75 14.67 1.50
C HIS A 430 3.23 13.28 1.14
N PHE A 431 3.67 12.24 1.84
CA PHE A 431 3.15 10.88 1.61
C PHE A 431 1.67 10.76 1.95
N LEU A 432 1.20 11.40 3.02
CA LEU A 432 -0.21 11.42 3.38
C LEU A 432 -1.05 12.17 2.35
N SER A 433 -0.53 13.25 1.76
CA SER A 433 -1.18 13.90 0.61
C SER A 433 -1.33 12.95 -0.58
N ILE A 434 -0.29 12.16 -0.90
CA ILE A 434 -0.35 11.14 -1.96
C ILE A 434 -1.40 10.06 -1.61
N VAL A 435 -1.40 9.54 -0.37
CA VAL A 435 -2.41 8.56 0.08
C VAL A 435 -3.82 9.12 -0.05
N THR A 436 -4.08 10.33 0.44
CA THR A 436 -5.40 10.96 0.38
C THR A 436 -5.87 11.15 -1.07
N ASN A 437 -4.99 11.57 -1.98
CA ASN A 437 -5.31 11.74 -3.40
C ASN A 437 -5.57 10.38 -4.10
N LEU A 438 -4.76 9.35 -3.81
CA LEU A 438 -4.97 7.98 -4.26
C LEU A 438 -6.36 7.48 -3.83
N LEU A 439 -6.68 7.61 -2.54
CA LEU A 439 -7.96 7.15 -1.98
C LEU A 439 -9.16 7.90 -2.56
N ARG A 440 -9.08 9.23 -2.71
CA ARG A 440 -10.14 10.04 -3.33
C ARG A 440 -10.40 9.63 -4.76
N THR A 441 -9.34 9.50 -5.57
CA THR A 441 -9.44 9.07 -6.97
C THR A 441 -10.07 7.67 -7.07
N TYR A 442 -9.67 6.74 -6.20
CA TYR A 442 -10.25 5.41 -6.18
C TYR A 442 -11.72 5.44 -5.74
N ARG A 443 -12.09 6.27 -4.76
CA ARG A 443 -13.47 6.44 -4.29
C ARG A 443 -14.41 6.95 -5.38
N GLU A 444 -13.95 7.91 -6.19
CA GLU A 444 -14.66 8.44 -7.35
C GLU A 444 -14.87 7.35 -8.42
N ASN A 445 -13.83 6.55 -8.70
CA ASN A 445 -13.94 5.43 -9.62
C ASN A 445 -14.93 4.36 -9.14
N CYS A 446 -14.92 4.00 -7.85
CA CYS A 446 -15.90 3.10 -7.26
C CYS A 446 -17.33 3.67 -7.34
N GLN A 447 -17.50 4.99 -7.13
CA GLN A 447 -18.78 5.66 -7.29
C GLN A 447 -19.28 5.59 -8.74
N ALA A 448 -18.40 5.83 -9.71
CA ALA A 448 -18.70 5.75 -11.13
C ALA A 448 -19.06 4.32 -11.53
N ALA A 449 -18.35 3.32 -11.02
CA ALA A 449 -18.66 1.91 -11.21
C ALA A 449 -20.06 1.56 -10.68
N TYR A 450 -20.40 1.98 -9.46
CA TYR A 450 -21.75 1.82 -8.90
C TYR A 450 -22.81 2.51 -9.78
N ARG A 451 -22.60 3.80 -10.12
CA ARG A 451 -23.55 4.57 -10.95
C ARG A 451 -23.77 3.91 -12.31
N GLY A 452 -22.71 3.42 -12.96
CA GLY A 452 -22.82 2.70 -14.22
C GLY A 452 -23.58 1.37 -14.17
N LYS A 453 -23.96 0.88 -12.98
CA LYS A 453 -24.80 -0.30 -12.79
C LYS A 453 -26.25 0.03 -12.44
N VAL A 454 -26.50 1.17 -11.80
CA VAL A 454 -27.82 1.51 -11.25
C VAL A 454 -28.45 2.76 -11.85
N GLN A 455 -27.71 3.55 -12.63
CA GLN A 455 -28.23 4.73 -13.32
C GLN A 455 -28.35 4.45 -14.82
N PRO A 456 -29.55 4.62 -15.39
CA PRO A 456 -29.75 4.55 -16.83
C PRO A 456 -29.26 5.82 -17.53
N GLU A 457 -29.02 5.73 -18.83
CA GLU A 457 -28.59 6.86 -19.67
C GLU A 457 -29.62 8.00 -19.79
N SER A 458 -30.89 7.78 -19.38
CA SER A 458 -31.97 8.76 -19.43
C SER A 458 -32.81 8.74 -18.14
N GLU A 459 -33.28 9.91 -17.66
CA GLU A 459 -34.10 10.01 -16.43
C GLU A 459 -35.40 9.18 -16.48
N ASP A 460 -36.02 9.07 -17.67
CA ASP A 460 -37.24 8.28 -17.91
C ASP A 460 -37.06 6.77 -17.71
N LYS A 461 -35.83 6.28 -17.49
CA LYS A 461 -35.54 4.84 -17.33
C LYS A 461 -35.13 4.47 -15.90
N ARG A 462 -35.42 5.31 -14.90
CA ARG A 462 -34.91 5.16 -13.52
C ARG A 462 -35.01 3.71 -13.00
N ILE A 463 -33.98 3.28 -12.27
CA ILE A 463 -34.02 2.01 -11.54
C ILE A 463 -34.68 2.24 -10.17
N PHE A 464 -35.76 1.53 -9.88
CA PHE A 464 -36.55 1.75 -8.65
C PHE A 464 -35.75 1.49 -7.37
N SER A 465 -34.97 0.41 -7.31
CA SER A 465 -34.17 0.07 -6.13
C SER A 465 -33.18 1.19 -5.77
N ALA A 466 -32.57 1.83 -6.76
CA ALA A 466 -31.68 2.98 -6.55
C ALA A 466 -32.44 4.29 -6.29
N ALA A 467 -33.64 4.47 -6.86
CA ALA A 467 -34.48 5.63 -6.60
C ALA A 467 -35.03 5.64 -5.17
N PHE A 468 -35.48 4.49 -4.66
CA PHE A 468 -35.94 4.30 -3.28
C PHE A 468 -34.86 4.61 -2.26
N LEU A 469 -33.60 4.30 -2.57
CA LEU A 469 -32.51 4.63 -1.66
C LEU A 469 -32.15 6.13 -1.65
N LYS A 470 -32.50 6.86 -2.71
CA LYS A 470 -32.40 8.34 -2.75
C LYS A 470 -33.54 9.03 -2.01
N ASP A 471 -34.67 8.35 -1.84
CA ASP A 471 -35.76 8.81 -0.99
C ASP A 471 -35.33 8.72 0.47
N GLU A 472 -35.27 9.87 1.15
CA GLU A 472 -34.78 9.96 2.53
C GLU A 472 -35.68 9.20 3.51
N ASP A 473 -36.99 9.16 3.28
CA ASP A 473 -37.95 8.50 4.17
C ASP A 473 -37.84 6.99 4.06
N ILE A 474 -37.78 6.45 2.84
CA ILE A 474 -37.60 5.00 2.60
C ILE A 474 -36.22 4.54 3.09
N SER A 475 -35.18 5.29 2.75
CA SER A 475 -33.79 5.00 3.18
C SER A 475 -33.68 4.99 4.71
N ARG A 476 -34.29 5.97 5.38
CA ARG A 476 -34.31 6.05 6.85
C ARG A 476 -35.12 4.91 7.45
N PHE A 477 -36.28 4.58 6.87
CA PHE A 477 -37.11 3.47 7.33
C PHE A 477 -36.35 2.14 7.29
N ILE A 478 -35.78 1.75 6.15
CA ILE A 478 -35.05 0.48 6.01
C ILE A 478 -33.87 0.42 6.97
N LYS A 479 -33.13 1.52 7.12
CA LYS A 479 -32.00 1.61 8.06
C LYS A 479 -32.42 1.62 9.54
N SER A 480 -33.68 1.92 9.84
CA SER A 480 -34.23 1.89 11.21
C SER A 480 -34.66 0.49 11.65
N LEU A 481 -34.78 -0.46 10.72
CA LEU A 481 -35.21 -1.82 11.03
C LEU A 481 -34.14 -2.58 11.85
N PRO A 482 -34.55 -3.36 12.86
CA PRO A 482 -33.66 -4.14 13.71
C PRO A 482 -32.67 -5.03 12.94
N ASN A 483 -33.09 -5.66 11.84
CA ASN A 483 -32.23 -6.52 11.01
C ASN A 483 -31.01 -5.75 10.43
N TRP A 484 -31.22 -4.51 9.96
CA TRP A 484 -30.13 -3.65 9.49
C TRP A 484 -29.26 -3.17 10.65
N ALA A 485 -29.87 -2.69 11.74
CA ALA A 485 -29.13 -2.22 12.92
C ALA A 485 -28.24 -3.32 13.52
N ASN A 486 -28.77 -4.54 13.64
CA ASN A 486 -28.03 -5.71 14.11
C ASN A 486 -26.89 -6.09 13.16
N LEU A 487 -27.12 -6.03 11.85
CA LEU A 487 -26.07 -6.27 10.86
C LEU A 487 -24.92 -5.26 11.01
N GLN A 488 -25.23 -3.97 11.18
CA GLN A 488 -24.24 -2.92 11.40
C GLN A 488 -23.49 -3.08 12.73
N ALA A 489 -24.18 -3.47 13.81
CA ALA A 489 -23.56 -3.74 15.11
C ALA A 489 -22.56 -4.91 15.04
N GLN A 490 -22.91 -5.98 14.31
CA GLN A 490 -22.02 -7.13 14.11
C GLN A 490 -20.76 -6.76 13.30
N LYS A 491 -20.87 -5.86 12.32
CA LYS A 491 -19.71 -5.31 11.60
C LYS A 491 -18.75 -4.59 12.56
N ALA A 492 -19.29 -3.74 13.44
CA ALA A 492 -18.50 -3.00 14.43
C ALA A 492 -17.79 -3.95 15.42
N ILE A 493 -18.45 -5.03 15.86
CA ILE A 493 -17.84 -6.05 16.72
C ILE A 493 -16.70 -6.79 15.99
N HIS A 494 -16.88 -7.12 14.71
CA HIS A 494 -15.84 -7.77 13.91
C HIS A 494 -14.58 -6.87 13.77
N LEU A 495 -14.78 -5.57 13.55
CA LEU A 495 -13.70 -4.57 13.53
C LEU A 495 -12.96 -4.49 14.88
N LEU A 496 -13.68 -4.55 16.00
CA LEU A 496 -13.10 -4.53 17.35
C LEU A 496 -12.37 -5.84 17.71
N ARG A 497 -12.88 -7.00 17.27
CA ARG A 497 -12.23 -8.31 17.46
C ARG A 497 -10.91 -8.40 16.71
N GLN A 498 -10.76 -7.72 15.58
CA GLN A 498 -9.48 -7.64 14.87
C GLN A 498 -8.38 -6.93 15.69
N LYS A 499 -8.75 -6.06 16.64
CA LYS A 499 -7.83 -5.34 17.54
C LYS A 499 -7.47 -6.09 18.84
N ARG A 500 -8.21 -7.13 19.25
CA ARG A 500 -7.94 -7.88 20.50
C ARG A 500 -7.80 -9.38 20.20
N ARG A 501 -6.68 -9.99 20.63
CA ARG A 501 -6.52 -11.45 20.62
C ARG A 501 -7.75 -12.09 21.25
N ALA A 502 -8.34 -13.02 20.50
CA ALA A 502 -9.57 -13.73 20.81
C ALA A 502 -9.68 -14.10 22.30
N LEU A 503 -10.57 -13.41 23.02
CA LEU A 503 -11.26 -14.04 24.14
C LEU A 503 -12.58 -14.56 23.59
N HIS A 504 -12.72 -15.87 23.55
CA HIS A 504 -14.01 -16.55 23.42
C HIS A 504 -14.90 -16.10 24.58
N ARG A 505 -15.75 -15.11 24.32
CA ARG A 505 -17.00 -14.96 25.03
C ARG A 505 -18.09 -15.17 23.98
N GLU A 506 -18.81 -16.29 24.10
CA GLU A 506 -20.14 -16.41 23.51
C GLU A 506 -20.96 -15.28 24.13
N GLU A 507 -21.06 -14.17 23.41
CA GLU A 507 -22.06 -13.16 23.67
C GLU A 507 -23.37 -13.74 23.15
N THR A 508 -24.29 -13.95 24.10
CA THR A 508 -25.71 -14.21 23.85
C THR A 508 -26.21 -13.13 22.92
N THR A 509 -26.24 -13.40 21.61
CA THR A 509 -27.04 -12.62 20.68
C THR A 509 -28.46 -12.76 21.17
N ASP A 510 -29.09 -11.66 21.58
CA ASP A 510 -30.54 -11.60 21.76
C ASP A 510 -31.14 -12.03 20.41
N GLU A 511 -31.49 -13.32 20.29
CA GLU A 511 -32.16 -13.84 19.11
C GLU A 511 -33.55 -13.20 19.10
N GLU A 512 -33.78 -12.32 18.12
CA GLU A 512 -35.06 -11.67 17.89
C GLU A 512 -36.15 -12.75 17.83
N SER A 513 -37.25 -12.55 18.55
CA SER A 513 -38.33 -13.54 18.61
C SER A 513 -38.84 -13.83 17.19
N PRO A 514 -39.22 -15.08 16.86
CA PRO A 514 -39.84 -15.39 15.58
C PRO A 514 -41.04 -14.49 15.26
N GLU A 515 -41.76 -14.04 16.29
CA GLU A 515 -42.90 -13.13 16.13
C GLU A 515 -42.46 -11.70 15.77
N ASP A 516 -41.40 -11.20 16.39
CA ASP A 516 -40.84 -9.88 16.09
C ASP A 516 -40.30 -9.84 14.65
N ILE A 517 -39.63 -10.91 14.21
CA ILE A 517 -39.18 -11.09 12.82
C ILE A 517 -40.37 -11.03 11.85
N ARG A 518 -41.46 -11.74 12.17
CA ARG A 518 -42.68 -11.73 11.34
C ARG A 518 -43.27 -10.32 11.23
N GLN A 519 -43.51 -9.65 12.37
CA GLN A 519 -44.10 -8.31 12.41
C GLN A 519 -43.24 -7.28 11.66
N ARG A 520 -41.92 -7.36 11.81
CA ARG A 520 -40.96 -6.50 11.11
C ARG A 520 -41.02 -6.69 9.59
N ASN A 521 -40.98 -7.94 9.13
CA ASN A 521 -41.03 -8.27 7.71
C ASN A 521 -42.38 -7.88 7.08
N GLU A 522 -43.48 -8.02 7.83
CA GLU A 522 -44.81 -7.60 7.40
C GLU A 522 -44.92 -6.08 7.25
N LYS A 523 -44.41 -5.33 8.24
CA LYS A 523 -44.35 -3.86 8.17
C LYS A 523 -43.48 -3.36 7.02
N GLU A 524 -42.34 -3.99 6.79
CA GLU A 524 -41.48 -3.68 5.65
C GLU A 524 -42.20 -3.95 4.32
N ALA A 525 -42.90 -5.07 4.23
CA ALA A 525 -43.66 -5.43 3.03
C ALA A 525 -44.79 -4.44 2.73
N GLU A 526 -45.51 -3.99 3.76
CA GLU A 526 -46.59 -3.01 3.65
C GLU A 526 -46.07 -1.67 3.11
N ILE A 527 -45.00 -1.13 3.70
CA ILE A 527 -44.45 0.18 3.31
C ILE A 527 -43.91 0.12 1.88
N LEU A 528 -43.18 -0.93 1.51
CA LEU A 528 -42.61 -1.05 0.17
C LEU A 528 -43.68 -1.31 -0.90
N ALA A 529 -44.71 -2.11 -0.60
CA ALA A 529 -45.83 -2.31 -1.52
C ALA A 529 -46.60 -1.01 -1.75
N SER A 530 -46.83 -0.22 -0.70
CA SER A 530 -47.44 1.11 -0.79
C SER A 530 -46.59 2.08 -1.61
N ALA A 531 -45.26 2.10 -1.40
CA ALA A 531 -44.34 2.99 -2.11
C ALA A 531 -44.24 2.69 -3.63
N LEU A 532 -44.44 1.43 -4.04
CA LEU A 532 -44.40 1.03 -5.45
C LEU A 532 -45.69 1.40 -6.20
N GLY A 533 -46.81 1.54 -5.50
CA GLY A 533 -48.10 1.99 -6.04
C GLY A 533 -48.75 1.02 -7.04
N GLU A 534 -49.97 1.34 -7.48
CA GLU A 534 -50.77 0.43 -8.32
C GLU A 534 -50.35 0.39 -9.80
N GLY A 535 -49.49 1.32 -10.24
CA GLY A 535 -49.07 1.47 -11.64
C GLY A 535 -48.19 0.33 -12.18
N GLY A 536 -47.66 -0.52 -11.29
CA GLY A 536 -46.74 -1.59 -11.63
C GLY A 536 -45.34 -1.11 -12.00
N VAL A 537 -44.37 -2.02 -11.92
CA VAL A 537 -42.99 -1.77 -12.33
C VAL A 537 -42.76 -2.35 -13.72
N SER A 538 -42.01 -1.66 -14.57
CA SER A 538 -41.62 -2.11 -15.90
C SER A 538 -40.21 -2.72 -15.93
N HIS A 539 -39.94 -3.56 -16.94
CA HIS A 539 -38.69 -4.31 -17.02
C HIS A 539 -37.42 -3.43 -17.11
N HIS A 540 -37.54 -2.22 -17.64
CA HIS A 540 -36.40 -1.29 -17.73
C HIS A 540 -36.10 -0.57 -16.40
N GLU A 541 -36.98 -0.70 -15.41
CA GLU A 541 -36.85 -0.06 -14.09
C GLU A 541 -36.28 -1.02 -13.03
N ILE A 542 -35.94 -2.24 -13.44
CA ILE A 542 -35.27 -3.27 -12.64
C ILE A 542 -33.85 -3.55 -13.18
N ILE A 543 -32.99 -4.06 -12.31
CA ILE A 543 -31.65 -4.55 -12.65
C ILE A 543 -31.79 -6.02 -13.08
N SER A 544 -32.16 -6.26 -14.34
CA SER A 544 -32.36 -7.61 -14.87
C SER A 544 -31.07 -8.39 -15.17
N ASP A 545 -29.93 -7.70 -15.35
CA ASP A 545 -28.65 -8.36 -15.60
C ASP A 545 -28.00 -8.85 -14.29
N VAL A 546 -27.96 -10.18 -14.13
CA VAL A 546 -27.32 -10.86 -13.00
C VAL A 546 -25.85 -10.49 -12.86
N LYS A 547 -25.15 -10.14 -13.95
CA LYS A 547 -23.75 -9.67 -13.88
C LYS A 547 -23.65 -8.33 -13.16
N HIS A 548 -24.65 -7.47 -13.26
CA HIS A 548 -24.70 -6.21 -12.53
C HIS A 548 -24.92 -6.45 -11.03
N LEU A 549 -25.84 -7.35 -10.66
CA LEU A 549 -26.05 -7.75 -9.27
C LEU A 549 -24.78 -8.37 -8.66
N ARG A 550 -24.10 -9.23 -9.41
CA ARG A 550 -22.81 -9.81 -9.02
C ARG A 550 -21.73 -8.74 -8.80
N SER A 551 -21.62 -7.75 -9.69
CA SER A 551 -20.68 -6.64 -9.53
C SER A 551 -21.02 -5.76 -8.31
N LEU A 552 -22.29 -5.50 -8.03
CA LEU A 552 -22.71 -4.77 -6.82
C LEU A 552 -22.33 -5.52 -5.54
N ALA A 553 -22.50 -6.85 -5.52
CA ALA A 553 -22.08 -7.69 -4.41
C ALA A 553 -20.55 -7.70 -4.21
N LEU A 554 -19.78 -7.74 -5.30
CA LEU A 554 -18.32 -7.63 -5.22
C LEU A 554 -17.88 -6.26 -4.72
N LEU A 555 -18.54 -5.18 -5.16
CA LEU A 555 -18.27 -3.83 -4.68
C LEU A 555 -18.61 -3.71 -3.19
N GLN A 556 -19.73 -4.28 -2.75
CA GLN A 556 -20.12 -4.37 -1.34
C GLN A 556 -18.98 -4.96 -0.48
N GLU A 557 -18.58 -6.21 -0.76
CA GLU A 557 -17.60 -6.92 0.08
C GLU A 557 -16.21 -6.25 0.02
N SER A 558 -15.84 -5.71 -1.15
CA SER A 558 -14.55 -5.06 -1.36
C SER A 558 -14.43 -3.70 -0.65
N MET A 559 -15.46 -2.86 -0.74
CA MET A 559 -15.42 -1.51 -0.14
C MET A 559 -15.51 -1.59 1.38
N GLU A 560 -16.29 -2.52 1.94
CA GLU A 560 -16.36 -2.76 3.38
C GLU A 560 -15.00 -3.23 3.93
N TRP A 561 -14.36 -4.17 3.23
CA TRP A 561 -13.00 -4.60 3.57
C TRP A 561 -11.99 -3.45 3.51
N PHE A 562 -12.05 -2.64 2.44
CA PHE A 562 -11.09 -1.59 2.22
C PHE A 562 -11.24 -0.44 3.22
N ALA A 563 -12.47 -0.07 3.58
CA ALA A 563 -12.75 0.88 4.65
C ALA A 563 -12.08 0.45 5.97
N CYS A 564 -12.18 -0.84 6.32
CA CYS A 564 -11.48 -1.40 7.48
C CYS A 564 -9.95 -1.23 7.39
N CYS A 565 -9.34 -1.47 6.22
CA CYS A 565 -7.90 -1.27 6.04
C CYS A 565 -7.50 0.20 6.23
N ILE A 566 -8.29 1.14 5.71
CA ILE A 566 -8.04 2.59 5.88
C ILE A 566 -8.19 3.00 7.35
N TYR A 567 -9.20 2.50 8.06
CA TYR A 567 -9.34 2.76 9.50
C TYR A 567 -8.15 2.25 10.30
N THR A 568 -7.63 1.07 9.97
CA THR A 568 -6.42 0.52 10.60
C THR A 568 -5.22 1.43 10.33
N PHE A 569 -4.98 1.78 9.06
CA PHE A 569 -3.91 2.69 8.66
C PHE A 569 -4.00 4.04 9.40
N ALA A 570 -5.17 4.68 9.41
CA ALA A 570 -5.41 5.94 10.10
C ALA A 570 -5.19 5.84 11.62
N SER A 571 -5.46 4.68 12.22
CA SER A 571 -5.24 4.45 13.66
C SER A 571 -3.78 4.18 14.04
N GLU A 572 -2.96 3.74 13.08
CA GLU A 572 -1.53 3.51 13.27
C GLU A 572 -0.72 4.79 13.13
N LEU A 573 -1.22 5.79 12.38
CA LEU A 573 -0.55 7.07 12.16
C LEU A 573 -0.11 7.82 13.45
N PRO A 574 -0.96 7.98 14.48
CA PRO A 574 -0.57 8.72 15.69
C PRO A 574 0.57 8.07 16.48
N ARG A 575 0.80 6.75 16.29
CA ARG A 575 1.90 6.01 16.94
C ARG A 575 3.26 6.31 16.32
N ILE A 576 3.29 6.99 15.19
CA ILE A 576 4.51 7.44 14.50
C ILE A 576 5.08 8.71 15.16
N SER A 577 4.46 9.20 16.24
CA SER A 577 4.98 10.31 17.05
C SER A 577 6.44 10.02 17.42
N PRO A 578 7.40 10.86 17.02
CA PRO A 578 8.80 10.55 17.20
C PRO A 578 9.11 10.66 18.69
N THR A 579 9.45 9.54 19.32
CA THR A 579 9.87 9.49 20.74
C THR A 579 11.16 10.28 21.02
N GLN A 580 11.74 10.95 20.03
CA GLN A 580 12.70 12.04 20.18
C GLN A 580 12.54 13.04 19.02
N PRO A 581 12.67 14.36 19.21
CA PRO A 581 12.65 15.30 18.09
C PRO A 581 13.96 15.14 17.30
N VAL A 582 13.95 14.28 16.28
CA VAL A 582 15.14 13.98 15.46
C VAL A 582 15.42 15.07 14.42
N VAL A 583 14.61 16.12 14.30
CA VAL A 583 14.88 17.22 13.36
C VAL A 583 14.51 18.55 14.00
N ARG A 584 15.50 19.35 14.40
CA ARG A 584 15.32 20.75 14.86
C ARG A 584 15.14 21.75 13.72
N VAL A 585 15.20 21.32 12.46
CA VAL A 585 15.14 22.22 11.30
C VAL A 585 14.19 21.61 10.25
N MET A 586 13.02 22.22 10.06
CA MET A 586 12.02 22.01 8.99
C MET A 586 10.70 21.28 9.29
N SER A 587 10.32 21.02 10.54
CA SER A 587 8.97 20.49 10.79
C SER A 587 8.34 21.01 12.07
N GLU A 588 7.83 22.24 12.03
CA GLU A 588 6.70 22.65 12.86
C GLU A 588 5.43 21.90 12.40
N VAL A 589 5.42 20.57 12.45
CA VAL A 589 4.15 19.85 12.32
C VAL A 589 3.48 19.99 13.66
N SER A 590 2.62 21.00 13.75
CA SER A 590 1.69 21.13 14.86
C SER A 590 0.87 19.84 14.94
N PRO A 591 0.72 19.21 16.11
CA PRO A 591 -0.09 18.01 16.28
C PRO A 591 -1.55 18.20 15.81
N ALA A 592 -2.02 19.45 15.68
CA ALA A 592 -3.31 19.78 15.09
C ALA A 592 -3.43 19.45 13.59
N ALA A 593 -2.36 19.60 12.80
CA ALA A 593 -2.39 19.31 11.36
C ALA A 593 -2.46 17.80 11.09
N GLN A 594 -1.71 17.00 11.87
CA GLN A 594 -1.73 15.54 11.79
C GLN A 594 -3.09 14.96 12.20
N ASN A 595 -3.76 15.56 13.20
CA ASN A 595 -5.11 15.18 13.59
C ASN A 595 -6.14 15.43 12.47
N GLY A 596 -6.06 16.58 11.79
CA GLY A 596 -6.94 16.88 10.65
C GLY A 596 -6.77 15.90 9.48
N THR A 597 -5.55 15.44 9.21
CA THR A 597 -5.29 14.43 8.17
C THR A 597 -5.85 13.05 8.57
N VAL A 598 -5.73 12.65 9.84
CA VAL A 598 -6.33 11.41 10.35
C VAL A 598 -7.86 11.45 10.26
N GLU A 599 -8.48 12.57 10.64
CA GLU A 599 -9.92 12.79 10.49
C GLU A 599 -10.35 12.71 9.01
N GLY A 600 -9.60 13.32 8.11
CA GLY A 600 -9.85 13.24 6.66
C GLY A 600 -9.78 11.80 6.11
N LEU A 601 -8.81 11.01 6.57
CA LEU A 601 -8.71 9.58 6.20
C LEU A 601 -9.85 8.75 6.78
N GLN A 602 -10.27 9.01 8.02
CA GLN A 602 -11.43 8.37 8.63
C GLN A 602 -12.73 8.71 7.92
N GLN A 603 -12.88 9.95 7.44
CA GLN A 603 -14.00 10.36 6.62
C GLN A 603 -14.00 9.64 5.26
N LEU A 604 -12.85 9.53 4.60
CA LEU A 604 -12.73 8.74 3.35
C LEU A 604 -13.06 7.25 3.59
N ALA A 605 -12.61 6.67 4.69
CA ALA A 605 -12.98 5.30 5.07
C ALA A 605 -14.50 5.17 5.25
N LYS A 606 -15.14 6.17 5.88
CA LYS A 606 -16.59 6.22 6.05
C LYS A 606 -17.32 6.29 4.71
N GLU A 607 -16.82 7.09 3.76
CA GLU A 607 -17.39 7.18 2.42
C GLU A 607 -17.34 5.86 1.65
N PHE A 608 -16.30 5.03 1.85
CA PHE A 608 -16.22 3.67 1.28
C PHE A 608 -17.20 2.71 1.97
N GLU A 609 -17.33 2.78 3.29
CA GLU A 609 -18.32 2.01 4.06
C GLU A 609 -19.74 2.35 3.62
N ASP A 610 -20.07 3.64 3.47
CA ASP A 610 -21.39 4.10 3.02
C ASP A 610 -21.70 3.63 1.59
N LEU A 611 -20.69 3.54 0.72
CA LEU A 611 -20.85 2.94 -0.61
C LEU A 611 -21.12 1.43 -0.53
N ALA A 612 -20.43 0.72 0.36
CA ALA A 612 -20.68 -0.70 0.60
C ALA A 612 -22.12 -0.93 1.09
N ASP A 613 -22.57 -0.15 2.06
CA ASP A 613 -23.93 -0.21 2.59
C ASP A 613 -24.98 0.11 1.51
N THR A 614 -24.70 1.12 0.67
CA THR A 614 -25.55 1.47 -0.48
C THR A 614 -25.71 0.27 -1.42
N CYS A 615 -24.62 -0.44 -1.75
CA CYS A 615 -24.69 -1.63 -2.61
C CYS A 615 -25.56 -2.73 -2.01
N LEU A 616 -25.43 -2.99 -0.70
CA LEU A 616 -26.21 -4.02 -0.02
C LEU A 616 -27.70 -3.68 0.04
N LEU A 617 -28.04 -2.41 0.34
CA LEU A 617 -29.41 -1.93 0.37
C LEU A 617 -30.07 -1.97 -1.01
N VAL A 618 -29.34 -1.61 -2.07
CA VAL A 618 -29.83 -1.76 -3.44
C VAL A 618 -30.13 -3.21 -3.76
N LEU A 619 -29.25 -4.17 -3.42
CA LEU A 619 -29.51 -5.59 -3.66
C LEU A 619 -30.77 -6.09 -2.93
N HIS A 620 -30.94 -5.69 -1.67
CA HIS A 620 -32.10 -6.02 -0.84
C HIS A 620 -33.41 -5.44 -1.41
N LEU A 621 -33.39 -4.19 -1.87
CA LEU A 621 -34.53 -3.56 -2.52
C LEU A 621 -34.80 -4.17 -3.90
N GLU A 622 -33.76 -4.48 -4.67
CA GLU A 622 -33.88 -4.98 -6.03
C GLU A 622 -34.62 -6.32 -6.08
N VAL A 623 -34.33 -7.26 -5.19
CA VAL A 623 -35.07 -8.53 -5.15
C VAL A 623 -36.57 -8.32 -4.86
N ARG A 624 -36.93 -7.29 -4.10
CA ARG A 624 -38.34 -6.92 -3.83
C ARG A 624 -38.97 -6.26 -5.05
N VAL A 625 -38.30 -5.29 -5.66
CA VAL A 625 -38.79 -4.65 -6.89
C VAL A 625 -38.99 -5.69 -8.00
N GLN A 626 -38.11 -6.70 -8.11
CA GLN A 626 -38.31 -7.82 -9.02
C GLN A 626 -39.56 -8.65 -8.69
N CYS A 627 -39.77 -9.01 -7.41
CA CYS A 627 -41.01 -9.68 -7.00
C CYS A 627 -42.24 -8.87 -7.40
N PHE A 628 -42.22 -7.55 -7.19
CA PHE A 628 -43.31 -6.67 -7.56
C PHE A 628 -43.52 -6.61 -9.09
N HIS A 629 -42.46 -6.51 -9.87
CA HIS A 629 -42.51 -6.47 -11.34
C HIS A 629 -43.15 -7.72 -11.95
N TYR A 630 -42.79 -8.91 -11.45
CA TYR A 630 -43.27 -10.16 -12.02
C TYR A 630 -44.63 -10.60 -11.46
N LEU A 631 -44.92 -10.33 -10.18
CA LEU A 631 -46.16 -10.78 -9.53
C LEU A 631 -47.33 -9.83 -9.70
N LEU A 632 -47.11 -8.50 -9.75
CA LEU A 632 -48.20 -7.56 -9.94
C LEU A 632 -48.62 -7.52 -11.43
N PRO A 633 -49.86 -7.88 -11.78
CA PRO A 633 -50.32 -7.86 -13.16
C PRO A 633 -50.48 -6.43 -13.65
N LYS A 634 -50.18 -6.18 -14.94
CA LYS A 634 -50.49 -4.90 -15.58
C LYS A 634 -51.97 -4.85 -15.94
N VAL A 635 -52.55 -3.65 -16.10
CA VAL A 635 -53.99 -3.46 -16.39
C VAL A 635 -54.52 -4.28 -17.58
N LYS A 636 -53.66 -4.56 -18.57
CA LYS A 636 -53.99 -5.36 -19.76
C LYS A 636 -53.98 -6.88 -19.53
N ASP A 637 -53.43 -7.33 -18.40
CA ASP A 637 -53.24 -8.74 -18.05
C ASP A 637 -54.33 -9.28 -17.12
N TYR A 638 -55.21 -8.43 -16.58
CA TYR A 638 -56.26 -8.87 -15.63
C TYR A 638 -57.22 -9.91 -16.23
N GLY A 639 -57.56 -9.80 -17.52
CA GLY A 639 -58.36 -10.81 -18.22
C GLY A 639 -57.68 -12.19 -18.34
N ARG A 640 -56.34 -12.26 -18.32
CA ARG A 640 -55.58 -13.53 -18.42
C ARG A 640 -55.50 -14.29 -17.09
N LEU A 641 -55.77 -13.62 -15.98
CA LEU A 641 -55.91 -14.27 -14.67
C LEU A 641 -57.25 -14.99 -14.56
N ALA A 642 -58.25 -14.53 -15.32
CA ALA A 642 -59.60 -15.08 -15.36
C ALA A 642 -59.83 -16.11 -16.48
N ASP A 643 -59.09 -16.04 -17.59
CA ASP A 643 -59.24 -16.96 -18.73
C ASP A 643 -58.49 -18.29 -18.48
N CYS A 644 -59.10 -19.14 -17.66
CA CYS A 644 -58.65 -20.49 -17.36
C CYS A 644 -59.27 -21.48 -18.35
N GLY A 645 -58.60 -21.71 -19.49
CA GLY A 645 -58.85 -22.94 -20.26
C GLY A 645 -58.60 -24.15 -19.34
N MET A 646 -59.56 -25.09 -19.28
CA MET A 646 -59.62 -26.17 -18.28
C MET A 646 -58.42 -27.15 -18.24
N ASP A 647 -57.37 -26.94 -19.04
CA ASP A 647 -56.29 -27.91 -19.28
C ASP A 647 -54.87 -27.44 -18.88
N SER A 648 -54.67 -26.21 -18.39
CA SER A 648 -53.31 -25.74 -18.02
C SER A 648 -52.90 -26.17 -16.60
N GLN A 649 -52.18 -27.28 -16.47
CA GLN A 649 -51.55 -27.71 -15.21
C GLN A 649 -50.29 -26.91 -14.82
N GLU A 650 -49.80 -26.05 -15.71
CA GLU A 650 -48.57 -25.29 -15.50
C GLU A 650 -48.80 -24.01 -14.65
N PRO A 651 -47.82 -23.59 -13.83
CA PRO A 651 -47.81 -22.28 -13.18
C PRO A 651 -47.76 -21.13 -14.20
N ASP A 652 -48.08 -19.91 -13.74
CA ASP A 652 -48.00 -18.72 -14.57
C ASP A 652 -46.55 -18.50 -15.11
N PRO A 653 -46.38 -18.22 -16.42
CA PRO A 653 -45.07 -17.96 -16.99
C PRO A 653 -44.26 -16.86 -16.27
N LYS A 654 -44.91 -15.80 -15.78
CA LYS A 654 -44.22 -14.74 -15.02
C LYS A 654 -43.72 -15.23 -13.66
N VAL A 655 -44.44 -16.15 -13.03
CA VAL A 655 -43.99 -16.82 -11.79
C VAL A 655 -42.74 -17.65 -12.07
N LEU A 656 -42.73 -18.39 -13.19
CA LEU A 656 -41.55 -19.16 -13.61
C LEU A 656 -40.36 -18.27 -13.98
N GLU A 657 -40.59 -17.09 -14.56
CA GLU A 657 -39.56 -16.07 -14.82
C GLU A 657 -38.98 -15.51 -13.52
N LEU A 658 -39.84 -15.16 -12.55
CA LEU A 658 -39.40 -14.71 -11.23
C LEU A 658 -38.57 -15.78 -10.51
N THR A 659 -39.01 -17.04 -10.52
CA THR A 659 -38.25 -18.15 -9.93
C THR A 659 -36.85 -18.23 -10.53
N ARG A 660 -36.73 -18.20 -11.87
CA ARG A 660 -35.43 -18.21 -12.55
C ARG A 660 -34.57 -17.00 -12.18
N ALA A 661 -35.17 -15.81 -12.10
CA ALA A 661 -34.47 -14.59 -11.70
C ALA A 661 -33.92 -14.71 -10.27
N LEU A 662 -34.74 -15.12 -9.30
CA LEU A 662 -34.34 -15.27 -7.90
C LEU A 662 -33.26 -16.33 -7.70
N THR A 663 -33.38 -17.49 -8.35
CA THR A 663 -32.33 -18.53 -8.30
C THR A 663 -31.01 -18.02 -8.90
N SER A 664 -31.06 -17.32 -10.03
CA SER A 664 -29.85 -16.73 -10.64
C SER A 664 -29.22 -15.65 -9.75
N CYS A 665 -30.05 -14.86 -9.05
CA CYS A 665 -29.60 -13.90 -8.05
C CYS A 665 -28.91 -14.60 -6.88
N ASP A 666 -29.52 -15.64 -6.30
CA ASP A 666 -28.92 -16.41 -5.19
C ASP A 666 -27.55 -17.01 -5.57
N GLU A 667 -27.48 -17.70 -6.71
CA GLU A 667 -26.22 -18.27 -7.21
C GLU A 667 -25.12 -17.22 -7.40
N ALA A 668 -25.49 -16.02 -7.84
CA ALA A 668 -24.58 -14.92 -8.04
C ALA A 668 -24.09 -14.30 -6.71
N LEU A 669 -24.94 -14.24 -5.68
CA LEU A 669 -24.67 -13.56 -4.41
C LEU A 669 -24.00 -14.46 -3.36
N THR A 670 -24.44 -15.72 -3.24
CA THR A 670 -24.04 -16.64 -2.15
C THR A 670 -22.54 -16.94 -2.11
N ASN A 671 -21.86 -16.90 -3.27
CA ASN A 671 -20.42 -17.13 -3.38
C ASN A 671 -19.56 -15.87 -3.15
N ILE A 672 -20.18 -14.69 -3.07
CA ILE A 672 -19.48 -13.41 -2.89
C ILE A 672 -19.75 -12.81 -1.51
N LEU A 673 -21.02 -12.71 -1.12
CA LEU A 673 -21.41 -12.08 0.12
C LEU A 673 -21.18 -13.00 1.32
N GLN A 674 -20.93 -12.41 2.48
CA GLN A 674 -20.97 -13.14 3.74
C GLN A 674 -22.38 -13.70 3.99
N PRO A 675 -22.53 -14.88 4.63
CA PRO A 675 -23.83 -15.53 4.81
C PRO A 675 -24.91 -14.64 5.43
N LEU A 676 -24.55 -13.82 6.43
CA LEU A 676 -25.47 -12.90 7.10
C LEU A 676 -25.99 -11.80 6.16
N LYS A 677 -25.14 -11.28 5.27
CA LYS A 677 -25.53 -10.29 4.27
C LYS A 677 -26.40 -10.90 3.18
N CYS A 678 -26.09 -12.14 2.78
CA CYS A 678 -26.91 -12.88 1.82
C CYS A 678 -28.31 -13.15 2.40
N ARG A 679 -28.37 -13.58 3.67
CA ARG A 679 -29.63 -13.73 4.41
C ARG A 679 -30.42 -12.43 4.42
N TYR A 680 -29.79 -11.30 4.76
CA TYR A 680 -30.45 -9.99 4.77
C TYR A 680 -31.07 -9.60 3.42
N VAL A 681 -30.45 -9.96 2.29
CA VAL A 681 -31.02 -9.66 0.95
C VAL A 681 -32.35 -10.39 0.73
N PHE A 682 -32.42 -11.69 1.05
CA PHE A 682 -33.60 -12.54 0.78
C PHE A 682 -34.60 -12.62 1.93
N GLU A 683 -34.23 -12.17 3.12
CA GLU A 683 -35.08 -12.16 4.31
C GLU A 683 -36.34 -11.32 4.06
N GLY A 684 -37.49 -11.81 4.52
CA GLY A 684 -38.78 -11.11 4.38
C GLY A 684 -39.44 -11.22 3.00
N LEU A 685 -38.79 -11.83 2.00
CA LEU A 685 -39.37 -11.99 0.66
C LEU A 685 -40.69 -12.78 0.68
N GLY A 686 -40.83 -13.80 1.53
CA GLY A 686 -42.07 -14.55 1.66
C GLY A 686 -43.25 -13.69 2.11
N HIS A 687 -43.04 -12.80 3.08
CA HIS A 687 -44.05 -11.82 3.51
C HIS A 687 -44.39 -10.82 2.41
N PHE A 688 -43.38 -10.33 1.68
CA PHE A 688 -43.57 -9.39 0.58
C PHE A 688 -44.36 -10.01 -0.58
N MET A 689 -43.99 -11.22 -1.02
CA MET A 689 -44.71 -11.95 -2.06
C MET A 689 -46.15 -12.28 -1.63
N SER A 690 -46.35 -12.69 -0.37
CA SER A 690 -47.68 -12.96 0.19
C SER A 690 -48.58 -11.72 0.09
N LYS A 691 -48.06 -10.55 0.49
CA LYS A 691 -48.81 -9.29 0.41
C LYS A 691 -49.16 -8.89 -1.03
N ILE A 692 -48.23 -9.04 -1.97
CA ILE A 692 -48.50 -8.77 -3.39
C ILE A 692 -49.57 -9.74 -3.91
N LEU A 693 -49.42 -11.05 -3.67
CA LEU A 693 -50.34 -12.05 -4.19
C LEU A 693 -51.75 -11.87 -3.64
N MET A 694 -51.90 -11.50 -2.37
CA MET A 694 -53.21 -11.20 -1.78
C MET A 694 -53.80 -9.91 -2.36
N SER A 695 -52.97 -8.88 -2.62
CA SER A 695 -53.42 -7.65 -3.27
C SER A 695 -53.75 -7.81 -4.76
N VAL A 696 -53.40 -8.94 -5.40
CA VAL A 696 -53.86 -9.22 -6.76
C VAL A 696 -55.36 -9.49 -6.82
N ALA A 697 -55.97 -10.01 -5.74
CA ALA A 697 -57.39 -10.42 -5.73
C ALA A 697 -58.37 -9.26 -6.01
N GLN A 698 -58.03 -8.03 -5.63
CA GLN A 698 -58.84 -6.85 -5.96
C GLN A 698 -58.92 -6.58 -7.47
N TYR A 699 -57.91 -7.00 -8.25
CA TYR A 699 -57.86 -6.77 -9.70
C TYR A 699 -58.35 -7.96 -10.55
N ILE A 700 -58.72 -9.08 -9.94
CA ILE A 700 -59.28 -10.23 -10.66
C ILE A 700 -60.75 -9.94 -10.99
N ASP A 701 -61.15 -10.14 -12.25
CA ASP A 701 -62.53 -9.93 -12.68
C ASP A 701 -63.47 -11.04 -12.20
N LYS A 702 -63.08 -12.30 -12.42
CA LYS A 702 -63.80 -13.50 -11.99
C LYS A 702 -62.81 -14.58 -11.55
N ILE A 703 -63.17 -15.31 -10.49
CA ILE A 703 -62.41 -16.46 -10.00
C ILE A 703 -63.28 -17.72 -10.06
N ASP A 704 -62.73 -18.76 -10.69
CA ASP A 704 -63.30 -20.10 -10.77
C ASP A 704 -62.40 -21.12 -10.05
N GLU A 705 -62.85 -22.37 -9.95
CA GLU A 705 -62.09 -23.44 -9.29
C GLU A 705 -60.70 -23.63 -9.94
N GLY A 706 -60.63 -23.52 -11.26
CA GLY A 706 -59.38 -23.59 -12.02
C GLY A 706 -58.41 -22.45 -11.66
N GLY A 707 -58.91 -21.23 -11.52
CA GLY A 707 -58.17 -20.04 -11.09
C GLY A 707 -57.64 -20.17 -9.67
N ILE A 708 -58.45 -20.68 -8.73
CA ILE A 708 -58.00 -20.97 -7.36
C ILE A 708 -56.83 -21.96 -7.38
N GLN A 709 -56.99 -23.09 -8.08
CA GLN A 709 -55.93 -24.09 -8.19
C GLN A 709 -54.66 -23.52 -8.84
N LYS A 710 -54.79 -22.68 -9.88
CA LYS A 710 -53.66 -22.01 -10.54
C LYS A 710 -52.91 -21.07 -9.59
N MET A 711 -53.63 -20.27 -8.79
CA MET A 711 -53.01 -19.41 -7.78
C MET A 711 -52.32 -20.22 -6.68
N CYS A 712 -52.92 -21.30 -6.21
CA CYS A 712 -52.27 -22.21 -5.26
C CYS A 712 -50.99 -22.85 -5.85
N ARG A 713 -50.98 -23.23 -7.14
CA ARG A 713 -49.77 -23.72 -7.85
C ARG A 713 -48.69 -22.65 -7.95
N ASN A 714 -49.07 -21.41 -8.26
CA ASN A 714 -48.15 -20.27 -8.31
C ASN A 714 -47.49 -20.05 -6.95
N ILE A 715 -48.28 -19.99 -5.88
CA ILE A 715 -47.80 -19.81 -4.50
C ILE A 715 -46.87 -20.96 -4.10
N PHE A 716 -47.25 -22.20 -4.40
CA PHE A 716 -46.42 -23.38 -4.10
C PHE A 716 -45.05 -23.32 -4.81
N THR A 717 -45.03 -22.91 -6.09
CA THR A 717 -43.80 -22.78 -6.87
C THR A 717 -42.86 -21.71 -6.29
N LEU A 718 -43.41 -20.56 -5.89
CA LEU A 718 -42.67 -19.49 -5.22
C LEU A 718 -42.14 -19.95 -3.85
N GLN A 719 -42.97 -20.67 -3.09
CA GLN A 719 -42.61 -21.22 -1.78
C GLN A 719 -41.44 -22.19 -1.89
N GLN A 720 -41.49 -23.13 -2.84
CA GLN A 720 -40.38 -24.06 -3.08
C GLN A 720 -39.09 -23.32 -3.47
N THR A 721 -39.20 -22.29 -4.30
CA THR A 721 -38.06 -21.47 -4.72
C THR A 721 -37.42 -20.76 -3.53
N LEU A 722 -38.21 -20.05 -2.73
CA LEU A 722 -37.71 -19.31 -1.57
C LEU A 722 -37.16 -20.24 -0.49
N THR A 723 -37.83 -21.35 -0.19
CA THR A 723 -37.33 -22.33 0.80
C THR A 723 -35.98 -22.91 0.40
N ASN A 724 -35.72 -23.09 -0.91
CA ASN A 724 -34.39 -23.50 -1.38
C ASN A 724 -33.33 -22.41 -1.22
N ILE A 725 -33.69 -21.13 -1.35
CA ILE A 725 -32.76 -20.00 -1.21
C ILE A 725 -32.48 -19.70 0.27
N THR A 726 -33.53 -19.59 1.10
CA THR A 726 -33.44 -19.22 2.51
C THR A 726 -33.07 -20.39 3.41
N MET A 727 -33.22 -21.63 2.93
CA MET A 727 -33.11 -22.86 3.71
C MET A 727 -34.07 -22.88 4.91
N THR A 728 -35.14 -22.11 4.84
CA THR A 728 -36.18 -22.00 5.87
C THR A 728 -37.58 -22.11 5.25
N ARG A 729 -38.53 -22.65 6.00
CA ARG A 729 -39.92 -22.76 5.54
C ARG A 729 -40.57 -21.37 5.52
N GLU A 730 -41.15 -21.00 4.38
CA GLU A 730 -41.84 -19.72 4.19
C GLU A 730 -43.31 -19.80 4.61
N VAL A 731 -43.60 -19.57 5.90
CA VAL A 731 -44.95 -19.64 6.48
C VAL A 731 -45.86 -18.52 5.95
N ALA A 732 -45.31 -17.37 5.57
CA ALA A 732 -46.08 -16.26 5.02
C ALA A 732 -46.75 -16.61 3.67
N LEU A 733 -46.15 -17.50 2.88
CA LEU A 733 -46.76 -18.00 1.64
C LEU A 733 -47.85 -19.04 1.90
N ASP A 734 -47.75 -19.81 3.00
CA ASP A 734 -48.88 -20.62 3.45
C ASP A 734 -50.08 -19.70 3.72
N HIS A 735 -49.87 -18.54 4.37
CA HIS A 735 -50.94 -17.58 4.64
C HIS A 735 -51.64 -17.06 3.35
N ALA A 736 -50.88 -16.69 2.32
CA ALA A 736 -51.46 -16.32 1.02
C ALA A 736 -52.21 -17.48 0.35
N ARG A 737 -51.72 -18.71 0.49
CA ARG A 737 -52.42 -19.89 -0.04
C ARG A 737 -53.78 -20.07 0.63
N HIS A 738 -53.84 -20.00 1.96
CA HIS A 738 -55.09 -20.09 2.71
C HIS A 738 -56.06 -18.98 2.31
N TYR A 739 -55.58 -17.77 1.97
CA TYR A 739 -56.42 -16.69 1.46
C TYR A 739 -57.15 -17.08 0.17
N TYR A 740 -56.44 -17.69 -0.79
CA TYR A 740 -57.07 -18.16 -2.03
C TYR A 740 -57.95 -19.39 -1.82
N GLU A 741 -57.66 -20.24 -0.83
CA GLU A 741 -58.52 -21.36 -0.46
C GLU A 741 -59.86 -20.91 0.16
N LEU A 742 -59.98 -19.67 0.65
CA LEU A 742 -61.27 -19.10 1.08
C LEU A 742 -62.30 -19.07 -0.06
N PHE A 743 -61.86 -18.94 -1.31
CA PHE A 743 -62.77 -18.87 -2.46
C PHE A 743 -63.45 -20.22 -2.78
N TYR A 744 -63.07 -21.32 -2.11
CA TYR A 744 -63.86 -22.57 -2.13
C TYR A 744 -65.11 -22.50 -1.24
N LEU A 745 -65.17 -21.53 -0.32
CA LEU A 745 -66.24 -21.38 0.65
C LEU A 745 -67.24 -20.31 0.21
N THR A 746 -68.46 -20.44 0.70
CA THR A 746 -69.50 -19.41 0.58
C THR A 746 -69.27 -18.26 1.56
N PRO A 747 -69.78 -17.04 1.30
CA PRO A 747 -69.64 -15.92 2.24
C PRO A 747 -70.15 -16.22 3.66
N GLU A 748 -71.18 -17.06 3.79
CA GLU A 748 -71.73 -17.48 5.08
C GLU A 748 -70.81 -18.42 5.85
N GLU A 749 -70.16 -19.36 5.15
CA GLU A 749 -69.15 -20.24 5.73
C GLU A 749 -67.90 -19.47 6.16
N ILE A 750 -67.49 -18.45 5.39
CA ILE A 750 -66.38 -17.57 5.76
C ILE A 750 -66.70 -16.82 7.06
N LEU A 751 -67.88 -16.18 7.16
CA LEU A 751 -68.31 -15.47 8.36
C LEU A 751 -68.41 -16.41 9.57
N SER A 752 -68.95 -17.62 9.38
CA SER A 752 -69.03 -18.62 10.44
C SER A 752 -67.64 -19.07 10.89
N GLY A 753 -66.70 -19.24 9.97
CA GLY A 753 -65.31 -19.55 10.27
C GLY A 753 -64.59 -18.45 11.06
N VAL A 754 -64.86 -17.16 10.76
CA VAL A 754 -64.32 -16.02 11.52
C VAL A 754 -64.85 -16.02 12.96
N VAL A 755 -66.13 -16.35 13.18
CA VAL A 755 -66.71 -16.44 14.53
C VAL A 755 -66.12 -17.62 15.32
N GLU A 756 -65.93 -18.77 14.69
CA GLU A 756 -65.45 -19.99 15.36
C GLU A 756 -63.94 -19.97 15.64
N LYS A 757 -63.14 -19.50 14.68
CA LYS A 757 -61.67 -19.61 14.71
C LYS A 757 -60.96 -18.27 14.94
N GLY A 758 -61.71 -17.17 14.96
CA GLY A 758 -61.17 -15.82 14.98
C GLY A 758 -60.76 -15.32 13.58
N PRO A 759 -60.51 -14.00 13.44
CA PRO A 759 -60.06 -13.41 12.19
C PRO A 759 -58.64 -13.87 11.84
N GLN A 760 -58.47 -14.40 10.63
CA GLN A 760 -57.16 -14.78 10.10
C GLN A 760 -56.59 -13.71 9.16
N PHE A 761 -57.47 -12.95 8.51
CA PHE A 761 -57.12 -11.88 7.56
C PHE A 761 -57.63 -10.54 8.07
N SER A 762 -57.12 -9.44 7.52
CA SER A 762 -57.62 -8.10 7.82
C SER A 762 -59.05 -7.89 7.30
N GLU A 763 -59.78 -6.93 7.89
CA GLU A 763 -61.13 -6.56 7.43
C GLU A 763 -61.12 -6.24 5.93
N LEU A 764 -60.14 -5.45 5.46
CA LEU A 764 -59.99 -5.10 4.05
C LEU A 764 -59.76 -6.34 3.15
N GLU A 765 -59.00 -7.33 3.60
CA GLU A 765 -58.76 -8.55 2.83
C GLU A 765 -60.01 -9.43 2.71
N TYR A 766 -60.81 -9.52 3.79
CA TYR A 766 -62.13 -10.17 3.74
C TYR A 766 -63.12 -9.42 2.86
N MET A 767 -63.14 -8.08 2.95
CA MET A 767 -63.94 -7.22 2.08
C MET A 767 -63.62 -7.44 0.60
N ASN A 768 -62.32 -7.47 0.26
CA ASN A 768 -61.85 -7.75 -1.10
C ASN A 768 -62.25 -9.16 -1.57
N ALA A 769 -62.21 -10.15 -0.66
CA ALA A 769 -62.64 -11.51 -0.97
C ALA A 769 -64.14 -11.56 -1.30
N PHE A 770 -65.01 -10.95 -0.49
CA PHE A 770 -66.45 -10.91 -0.78
C PHE A 770 -66.78 -10.17 -2.07
N GLN A 771 -66.07 -9.07 -2.36
CA GLN A 771 -66.21 -8.37 -3.63
C GLN A 771 -65.81 -9.24 -4.82
N LEU A 772 -64.75 -10.06 -4.71
CA LEU A 772 -64.35 -10.98 -5.78
C LEU A 772 -65.35 -12.12 -5.96
N VAL A 773 -65.87 -12.70 -4.87
CA VAL A 773 -66.91 -13.73 -4.92
C VAL A 773 -68.16 -13.20 -5.63
N HIS A 774 -68.63 -12.00 -5.25
CA HIS A 774 -69.80 -11.38 -5.87
C HIS A 774 -69.58 -11.08 -7.37
N ARG A 775 -68.40 -10.58 -7.77
CA ARG A 775 -68.06 -10.37 -9.19
C ARG A 775 -68.06 -11.68 -10.01
N SER A 776 -67.73 -12.79 -9.36
CA SER A 776 -67.64 -14.12 -9.98
C SER A 776 -69.01 -14.78 -10.14
N TYR A 777 -69.95 -14.51 -9.22
CA TYR A 777 -71.33 -15.00 -9.24
C TYR A 777 -72.34 -13.84 -9.31
N PRO A 778 -72.49 -13.18 -10.48
CA PRO A 778 -73.31 -11.98 -10.64
C PRO A 778 -74.82 -12.19 -10.47
N ASP A 779 -75.29 -13.44 -10.30
CA ASP A 779 -76.69 -13.75 -9.99
C ASP A 779 -77.05 -13.48 -8.51
N GLN A 780 -76.08 -13.10 -7.67
CA GLN A 780 -76.29 -12.72 -6.27
C GLN A 780 -76.68 -11.25 -6.14
N ASP A 781 -77.64 -10.96 -5.26
CA ASP A 781 -78.19 -9.61 -5.07
C ASP A 781 -77.18 -8.68 -4.37
N VAL A 782 -77.02 -7.44 -4.84
CA VAL A 782 -76.07 -6.45 -4.27
C VAL A 782 -76.39 -6.13 -2.80
N THR A 783 -77.66 -6.29 -2.42
CA THR A 783 -78.14 -6.19 -1.03
C THR A 783 -77.52 -7.27 -0.14
N ALA A 784 -77.30 -8.48 -0.66
CA ALA A 784 -76.67 -9.58 0.08
C ALA A 784 -75.19 -9.29 0.34
N LEU A 785 -74.45 -8.75 -0.65
CA LEU A 785 -73.06 -8.30 -0.45
C LEU A 785 -72.96 -7.26 0.66
N ASN A 786 -73.80 -6.22 0.63
CA ASN A 786 -73.82 -5.19 1.69
C ASN A 786 -74.19 -5.79 3.07
N GLY A 787 -75.08 -6.78 3.10
CA GLY A 787 -75.41 -7.52 4.32
C GLY A 787 -74.23 -8.31 4.88
N TYR A 788 -73.48 -9.02 4.03
CA TYR A 788 -72.26 -9.73 4.43
C TYR A 788 -71.16 -8.79 4.92
N MET A 789 -70.99 -7.62 4.27
CA MET A 789 -70.01 -6.60 4.68
C MET A 789 -70.36 -5.98 6.04
N SER A 790 -71.63 -5.64 6.27
CA SER A 790 -72.09 -5.14 7.58
C SER A 790 -71.86 -6.17 8.68
N ARG A 791 -72.24 -7.43 8.41
CA ARG A 791 -72.10 -8.52 9.37
C ARG A 791 -70.65 -8.84 9.70
N LEU A 792 -69.74 -8.74 8.72
CA LEU A 792 -68.31 -8.84 8.95
C LEU A 792 -67.82 -7.75 9.90
N SER A 793 -68.21 -6.50 9.67
CA SER A 793 -67.81 -5.38 10.51
C SER A 793 -68.35 -5.52 11.94
N ASP A 794 -69.58 -6.00 12.10
CA ASP A 794 -70.16 -6.30 13.41
C ASP A 794 -69.37 -7.40 14.15
N ILE A 795 -69.06 -8.51 13.47
CA ILE A 795 -68.28 -9.62 14.05
C ILE A 795 -66.88 -9.15 14.46
N LEU A 796 -66.18 -8.43 13.59
CA LEU A 796 -64.83 -7.93 13.88
C LEU A 796 -64.84 -6.84 14.95
N GLY A 797 -65.89 -6.02 15.01
CA GLY A 797 -66.13 -5.03 16.05
C GLY A 797 -66.39 -5.65 17.42
N GLU A 798 -67.15 -6.74 17.50
CA GLU A 798 -67.37 -7.49 18.76
C GLU A 798 -66.11 -8.23 19.24
N VAL A 799 -65.33 -8.79 18.30
CA VAL A 799 -64.06 -9.47 18.60
C VAL A 799 -62.98 -8.47 19.02
N GLY A 800 -62.94 -7.27 18.46
CA GLY A 800 -61.99 -6.21 18.83
C GLY A 800 -62.20 -5.59 20.22
N VAL A 801 -63.34 -5.84 20.87
CA VAL A 801 -63.65 -5.34 22.23
C VAL A 801 -63.28 -6.38 23.32
N THR A 802 -62.90 -7.60 22.93
CA THR A 802 -62.65 -8.72 23.87
C THR A 802 -61.21 -9.23 23.90
N VAL A 803 -60.25 -8.51 23.31
CA VAL A 803 -58.79 -8.83 23.36
C VAL A 803 -58.01 -7.75 24.09
#